data_AF-A0A5N9I6R7-F1
#
_entry.id   AF-A0A5N9I6R7-F1
#
_cell.length_a   1.000
_cell.length_b   1.000
_cell.length_c   1.000
_cell.angle_alpha   90.00
_cell.angle_beta   90.00
_cell.angle_gamma   90.00
#
_symmetry.space_group_name_H-M   'P 1'
#
loop_
_entity.id
_entity.type
_entity.pdbx_description
1 polymer ?
#
loop_
_entity_poly.entity_id
_entity_poly.type
_entity_poly.pdbx_seq_one_letter_code
_entity_poly.pdbx_strand_id
1 'polypeptide(L)'
;MVDQTSQFYAILTNVGAAKQANADALGIAWKITQMGVGDANGSDPTPNASQTSLINEWRRAPLNQLKVDDKNSAIIIAEQVIPADVGGKWIREIALYDADGDMVAVANCAPTYKPLLSQGSGRTQVVRMNLVVSSASNVQLKIDPAVVLATREWVTEELARQDFKHSVLVATTASLSLTGLQTVDGVLLTAGVRVLVKNQTAAKDNGIYQVAVGAWNRSGDADTDAKVTPGLLVLVEKGTANGDSAWQLTTDGPITLGVTALSFAMAFGRTAVAAGTYRSVTVDTYGRVVAASNPNTVAGYGLTDVYTKTQIDQSLSLKAPLASPALTGLPTAPTANPGTSNTQLANTAFVMTAVANLIASAPGTLDTLNELATALGNDPNFATTMTNELATKAALASPSFTGDPKAPTAAATDNDTSIATTAFVRSAMALFGIGAPSAAVTNIDDVAASGFYVVGEGTAGTKPKHPVTGQVLVSGQIMHIHRASTVAATQLWDTLTSGEPLTFIRSRIGNTTHWSSWAQLWSSGNTPKQLSPTDISDGAMAVVGSFGLGKGYLSTEANLNQYVVPGNYLTPMIDLTNLPRGWSTAARYSVVVEGFGASNYLVQRITGGLSTGATPIHAIRVMQNANGWTEWQIINTSINLPFRSQVRFGTAGVYQWTVPDGVHKVEVEVRGGGASGAFGGRDSPVIGPGGGGGGGISKRLCAVTPGSVIAITVGAGGTAVVGENESGVGGGSSSFGAFCSATGGTAGGMNVGAPGGQGVGGDFNASLGSGFPPVRSSGGSSNWGGQGGGGESIFAAYDISILSQPGMGGGGRTVTRSQAGAAGCVFITY
;
A
#
# COMPACT_ATOMS: atom_id res chain seq x y z
N MET A 1 -23.64 -16.41 -71.11
CA MET A 1 -22.63 -15.66 -71.88
C MET A 1 -23.36 -14.50 -72.52
N VAL A 2 -22.94 -13.27 -72.21
CA VAL A 2 -23.38 -12.07 -72.93
C VAL A 2 -22.25 -11.81 -73.93
N ASP A 3 -22.51 -11.96 -75.22
CA ASP A 3 -21.58 -11.57 -76.27
C ASP A 3 -22.17 -10.36 -77.02
N GLN A 4 -21.35 -9.69 -77.84
CA GLN A 4 -21.79 -8.54 -78.64
C GLN A 4 -22.79 -8.92 -79.75
N THR A 5 -23.13 -10.20 -79.90
CA THR A 5 -24.12 -10.70 -80.88
C THR A 5 -25.49 -10.97 -80.25
N SER A 6 -25.60 -10.80 -78.93
CA SER A 6 -26.85 -10.94 -78.17
C SER A 6 -27.78 -9.74 -78.41
N GLN A 7 -29.10 -9.97 -78.47
CA GLN A 7 -30.10 -8.91 -78.69
C GLN A 7 -30.03 -7.78 -77.63
N PHE A 8 -29.64 -8.13 -76.41
CA PHE A 8 -29.38 -7.20 -75.32
C PHE A 8 -27.95 -7.39 -74.82
N TYR A 9 -27.17 -6.30 -74.83
CA TYR A 9 -25.75 -6.34 -74.52
C TYR A 9 -25.29 -5.03 -73.90
N ALA A 10 -24.10 -5.07 -73.29
CA ALA A 10 -23.43 -3.93 -72.70
C ALA A 10 -22.08 -3.70 -73.38
N ILE A 11 -21.72 -2.44 -73.60
CA ILE A 11 -20.41 -2.05 -74.09
C ILE A 11 -19.82 -0.94 -73.23
N LEU A 12 -18.49 -0.86 -73.23
CA LEU A 12 -17.77 0.32 -72.75
C LEU A 12 -17.98 1.48 -73.72
N THR A 13 -18.12 2.69 -73.16
CA THR A 13 -17.99 3.91 -73.95
C THR A 13 -16.51 4.16 -74.27
N ASN A 14 -16.21 5.03 -75.23
CA ASN A 14 -14.83 5.45 -75.53
C ASN A 14 -14.13 6.02 -74.27
N VAL A 15 -14.90 6.72 -73.42
CA VAL A 15 -14.42 7.25 -72.14
C VAL A 15 -14.12 6.13 -71.15
N GLY A 16 -15.03 5.15 -71.00
CA GLY A 16 -14.84 4.00 -70.12
C GLY A 16 -13.66 3.12 -70.52
N ALA A 17 -13.48 2.86 -71.82
CA ALA A 17 -12.35 2.09 -72.32
C ALA A 17 -11.00 2.80 -72.05
N ALA A 18 -10.94 4.12 -72.24
CA ALA A 18 -9.74 4.91 -71.92
C ALA A 18 -9.43 4.92 -70.42
N LYS A 19 -10.45 5.07 -69.57
CA LYS A 19 -10.27 5.06 -68.11
C LYS A 19 -9.89 3.68 -67.58
N GLN A 20 -10.43 2.61 -68.15
CA GLN A 20 -10.02 1.25 -67.82
C GLN A 20 -8.54 1.03 -68.15
N ALA A 21 -8.12 1.38 -69.37
CA ALA A 21 -6.74 1.23 -69.80
C ALA A 21 -5.77 2.03 -68.92
N ASN A 22 -6.17 3.23 -68.49
CA ASN A 22 -5.38 4.06 -67.57
C ASN A 22 -5.29 3.47 -66.16
N ALA A 23 -6.40 2.93 -65.64
CA ALA A 23 -6.42 2.25 -64.34
C ALA A 23 -5.51 1.02 -64.33
N ASP A 24 -5.53 0.24 -65.41
CA ASP A 24 -4.65 -0.91 -65.59
C ASP A 24 -3.17 -0.52 -65.75
N ALA A 25 -2.86 0.54 -66.50
CA ALA A 25 -1.49 1.01 -66.71
C ALA A 25 -0.85 1.58 -65.43
N LEU A 26 -1.63 2.25 -64.58
CA LEU A 26 -1.15 2.92 -63.37
C LEU A 26 -1.37 2.11 -62.08
N GLY A 27 -2.07 0.98 -62.15
CA GLY A 27 -2.43 0.16 -60.97
C GLY A 27 -3.33 0.89 -59.98
N ILE A 28 -4.14 1.85 -60.46
CA ILE A 28 -5.03 2.67 -59.62
C ILE A 28 -6.45 2.12 -59.65
N ALA A 29 -7.16 2.26 -58.53
CA ALA A 29 -8.51 1.75 -58.40
C ALA A 29 -9.51 2.53 -59.28
N TRP A 30 -10.18 1.84 -60.20
CA TRP A 30 -11.29 2.39 -60.99
C TRP A 30 -12.61 2.21 -60.25
N LYS A 31 -13.23 3.33 -59.89
CA LYS A 31 -14.42 3.36 -59.03
C LYS A 31 -15.68 3.60 -59.85
N ILE A 32 -16.41 2.54 -60.18
CA ILE A 32 -17.75 2.64 -60.75
C ILE A 32 -18.74 2.80 -59.58
N THR A 33 -19.49 3.90 -59.54
CA THR A 33 -20.23 4.30 -58.33
C THR A 33 -21.74 4.33 -58.49
N GLN A 34 -22.24 4.61 -59.70
CA GLN A 34 -23.67 4.82 -59.95
C GLN A 34 -24.15 4.09 -61.21
N MET A 35 -25.44 3.77 -61.25
CA MET A 35 -26.14 3.28 -62.43
C MET A 35 -27.28 4.23 -62.81
N GLY A 36 -27.38 4.55 -64.09
CA GLY A 36 -28.49 5.28 -64.68
C GLY A 36 -29.45 4.34 -65.40
N VAL A 37 -30.73 4.65 -65.37
CA VAL A 37 -31.77 3.99 -66.17
C VAL A 37 -32.65 5.03 -66.86
N GLY A 38 -33.05 4.72 -68.09
CA GLY A 38 -33.84 5.60 -68.95
C GLY A 38 -34.90 4.85 -69.74
N ASP A 39 -35.85 5.60 -70.30
CA ASP A 39 -36.92 5.06 -71.15
C ASP A 39 -36.67 5.27 -72.65
N ALA A 40 -35.54 5.88 -73.02
CA ALA A 40 -35.12 6.16 -74.39
C ALA A 40 -36.19 6.86 -75.25
N ASN A 41 -37.02 7.72 -74.64
CA ASN A 41 -38.15 8.39 -75.30
C ASN A 41 -39.12 7.42 -76.00
N GLY A 42 -39.25 6.19 -75.49
CA GLY A 42 -40.11 5.13 -76.03
C GLY A 42 -39.54 4.35 -77.21
N SER A 43 -38.30 4.63 -77.63
CA SER A 43 -37.58 3.85 -78.65
C SER A 43 -36.79 2.69 -78.04
N ASP A 44 -36.34 1.73 -78.85
CA ASP A 44 -35.45 0.63 -78.43
C ASP A 44 -34.01 0.96 -78.84
N PRO A 45 -33.19 1.51 -77.92
CA PRO A 45 -31.87 2.03 -78.27
C PRO A 45 -30.86 0.91 -78.50
N THR A 46 -29.95 1.14 -79.44
CA THR A 46 -28.76 0.29 -79.64
C THR A 46 -27.55 0.94 -78.96
N PRO A 47 -26.84 0.25 -78.05
CA PRO A 47 -25.66 0.80 -77.37
C PRO A 47 -24.58 1.24 -78.37
N ASN A 48 -24.07 2.46 -78.22
CA ASN A 48 -23.03 3.07 -79.04
C ASN A 48 -21.87 3.59 -78.17
N ALA A 49 -20.64 3.22 -78.51
CA ALA A 49 -19.45 3.55 -77.74
C ALA A 49 -19.17 5.07 -77.65
N SER A 50 -19.67 5.87 -78.60
CA SER A 50 -19.52 7.33 -78.59
C SER A 50 -20.54 8.05 -77.69
N GLN A 51 -21.46 7.34 -77.02
CA GLN A 51 -22.42 7.97 -76.12
C GLN A 51 -21.73 8.50 -74.86
N THR A 52 -22.12 9.71 -74.43
CA THR A 52 -21.67 10.34 -73.17
C THR A 52 -22.82 10.50 -72.16
N SER A 53 -24.07 10.30 -72.59
CA SER A 53 -25.26 10.26 -71.75
C SER A 53 -26.32 9.28 -72.31
N LEU A 54 -27.27 8.89 -71.45
CA LEU A 54 -28.50 8.20 -71.86
C LEU A 54 -29.40 9.14 -72.69
N ILE A 55 -30.28 8.56 -73.52
CA ILE A 55 -31.19 9.31 -74.42
C ILE A 55 -32.27 10.03 -73.61
N ASN A 56 -32.84 9.36 -72.60
CA ASN A 56 -33.77 9.94 -71.64
C ASN A 56 -33.65 9.25 -70.27
N GLU A 57 -32.64 9.67 -69.51
CA GLU A 57 -32.43 9.22 -68.12
C GLU A 57 -33.58 9.70 -67.22
N TRP A 58 -34.18 8.79 -66.45
CA TRP A 58 -35.16 9.17 -65.44
C TRP A 58 -34.75 8.82 -64.01
N ARG A 59 -33.70 8.01 -63.83
CA ARG A 59 -33.13 7.72 -62.52
C ARG A 59 -31.65 7.43 -62.63
N ARG A 60 -30.89 8.01 -61.71
CA ARG A 60 -29.52 7.64 -61.38
C ARG A 60 -29.39 7.44 -59.89
N ALA A 61 -28.77 6.34 -59.47
CA ALA A 61 -28.54 6.05 -58.06
C ALA A 61 -27.23 5.29 -57.85
N PRO A 62 -26.71 5.24 -56.61
CA PRO A 62 -25.54 4.43 -56.29
C PRO A 62 -25.77 2.94 -56.57
N LEU A 63 -24.70 2.23 -56.95
CA LEU A 63 -24.72 0.79 -57.06
C LEU A 63 -24.91 0.13 -55.69
N ASN A 64 -25.73 -0.93 -55.66
CA ASN A 64 -25.92 -1.82 -54.51
C ASN A 64 -24.88 -2.95 -54.51
N GLN A 65 -24.51 -3.45 -55.68
CA GLN A 65 -23.47 -4.46 -55.84
C GLN A 65 -22.62 -4.18 -57.07
N LEU A 66 -21.31 -4.36 -56.94
CA LEU A 66 -20.34 -4.41 -58.03
C LEU A 66 -19.36 -5.55 -57.71
N LYS A 67 -19.37 -6.61 -58.52
CA LYS A 67 -18.52 -7.79 -58.35
C LYS A 67 -17.96 -8.30 -59.68
N VAL A 68 -16.92 -9.11 -59.60
CA VAL A 68 -16.44 -9.92 -60.74
C VAL A 68 -17.22 -11.23 -60.79
N ASP A 69 -17.48 -11.77 -61.98
CA ASP A 69 -18.10 -13.08 -62.13
C ASP A 69 -17.14 -14.21 -61.73
N ASP A 70 -17.63 -15.13 -60.90
CA ASP A 70 -16.82 -16.21 -60.31
C ASP A 70 -16.34 -17.25 -61.36
N LYS A 71 -16.97 -17.28 -62.54
CA LYS A 71 -16.64 -18.20 -63.64
C LYS A 71 -15.84 -17.52 -64.76
N ASN A 72 -15.90 -16.19 -64.85
CA ASN A 72 -15.14 -15.42 -65.85
C ASN A 72 -14.69 -14.07 -65.29
N SER A 73 -13.39 -13.97 -64.99
CA SER A 73 -12.77 -12.77 -64.45
C SER A 73 -12.80 -11.55 -65.38
N ALA A 74 -13.17 -11.72 -66.65
CA ALA A 74 -13.36 -10.64 -67.62
C ALA A 74 -14.79 -10.03 -67.59
N ILE A 75 -15.68 -10.50 -66.73
CA ILE A 75 -17.05 -9.98 -66.61
C ILE A 75 -17.24 -9.30 -65.27
N ILE A 76 -17.70 -8.06 -65.31
CA ILE A 76 -18.13 -7.28 -64.15
C ILE A 76 -19.65 -7.28 -64.11
N ILE A 77 -20.21 -7.57 -62.94
CA ILE A 77 -21.64 -7.54 -62.68
C ILE A 77 -21.92 -6.33 -61.78
N ALA A 78 -22.67 -5.38 -62.32
CA ALA A 78 -23.15 -4.21 -61.59
C ALA A 78 -24.66 -4.33 -61.35
N GLU A 79 -25.10 -4.10 -60.12
CA GLU A 79 -26.52 -4.15 -59.75
C GLU A 79 -26.96 -2.88 -59.03
N GLN A 80 -28.16 -2.42 -59.41
CA GLN A 80 -28.90 -1.38 -58.71
C GLN A 80 -30.30 -1.88 -58.37
N VAL A 81 -30.72 -1.67 -57.13
CA VAL A 81 -32.09 -1.91 -56.67
C VAL A 81 -32.90 -0.63 -56.82
N ILE A 82 -34.03 -0.73 -57.51
CA ILE A 82 -35.05 0.32 -57.58
C ILE A 82 -36.16 -0.04 -56.58
N PRO A 83 -36.27 0.68 -55.45
CA PRO A 83 -37.26 0.39 -54.41
C PRO A 83 -38.70 0.65 -54.89
N ALA A 84 -39.69 0.18 -54.12
CA ALA A 84 -41.11 0.18 -54.53
C ALA A 84 -41.73 1.59 -54.63
N ASP A 85 -41.16 2.57 -53.95
CA ASP A 85 -41.56 3.98 -53.92
C ASP A 85 -41.05 4.80 -55.12
N VAL A 86 -40.14 4.24 -55.93
CA VAL A 86 -39.62 4.88 -57.15
C VAL A 86 -39.96 4.05 -58.40
N GLY A 87 -40.57 4.68 -59.40
CA GLY A 87 -41.05 4.01 -60.61
C GLY A 87 -42.02 4.86 -61.44
N GLY A 88 -42.96 4.21 -62.11
CA GLY A 88 -43.98 4.83 -62.97
C GLY A 88 -43.51 5.05 -64.41
N LYS A 89 -42.36 4.48 -64.79
CA LYS A 89 -41.70 4.67 -66.09
C LYS A 89 -41.16 3.35 -66.64
N TRP A 90 -40.92 3.33 -67.94
CA TRP A 90 -40.27 2.21 -68.64
C TRP A 90 -38.75 2.25 -68.47
N ILE A 91 -38.11 1.09 -68.49
CA ILE A 91 -36.66 0.94 -68.54
C ILE A 91 -36.33 0.29 -69.88
N ARG A 92 -35.49 0.95 -70.68
CA ARG A 92 -35.03 0.52 -72.01
C ARG A 92 -33.53 0.68 -72.21
N GLU A 93 -32.93 1.61 -71.46
CA GLU A 93 -31.49 1.87 -71.46
C GLU A 93 -30.94 1.91 -70.04
N ILE A 94 -29.70 1.46 -69.90
CA ILE A 94 -28.95 1.37 -68.65
C ILE A 94 -27.55 1.91 -68.90
N ALA A 95 -27.02 2.70 -67.97
CA ALA A 95 -25.63 3.17 -68.03
C ALA A 95 -24.94 3.02 -66.68
N LEU A 96 -23.61 2.89 -66.71
CA LEU A 96 -22.75 2.95 -65.53
C LEU A 96 -21.94 4.24 -65.52
N TYR A 97 -21.77 4.80 -64.33
CA TYR A 97 -21.02 6.03 -64.10
C TYR A 97 -19.94 5.81 -63.05
N ASP A 98 -18.77 6.40 -63.28
CA ASP A 98 -17.67 6.36 -62.33
C ASP A 98 -17.73 7.48 -61.29
N ALA A 99 -16.75 7.53 -60.39
CA ALA A 99 -16.65 8.52 -59.32
C ALA A 99 -16.47 9.96 -59.83
N ASP A 100 -15.98 10.15 -61.07
CA ASP A 100 -15.85 11.47 -61.68
C ASP A 100 -17.15 11.91 -62.37
N GLY A 101 -18.17 11.04 -62.40
CA GLY A 101 -19.47 11.28 -63.02
C GLY A 101 -19.54 10.96 -64.50
N ASP A 102 -18.46 10.43 -65.09
CA ASP A 102 -18.39 10.10 -66.52
C ASP A 102 -19.16 8.81 -66.83
N MET A 103 -19.86 8.78 -67.98
CA MET A 103 -20.54 7.57 -68.44
C MET A 103 -19.54 6.58 -69.01
N VAL A 104 -19.30 5.48 -68.29
CA VAL A 104 -18.24 4.52 -68.63
C VAL A 104 -18.74 3.30 -69.41
N ALA A 105 -20.02 2.97 -69.28
CA ALA A 105 -20.61 1.87 -70.02
C ALA A 105 -22.10 2.10 -70.25
N VAL A 106 -22.61 1.51 -71.33
CA VAL A 106 -24.02 1.62 -71.75
C VAL A 106 -24.53 0.26 -72.21
N ALA A 107 -25.80 -0.02 -71.89
CA ALA A 107 -26.48 -1.25 -72.23
C ALA A 107 -27.94 -0.99 -72.61
N ASN A 108 -28.47 -1.83 -73.49
CA ASN A 108 -29.90 -1.91 -73.76
C ASN A 108 -30.52 -3.06 -72.97
N CYS A 109 -31.82 -2.97 -72.70
CA CYS A 109 -32.57 -4.05 -72.06
C CYS A 109 -33.95 -4.21 -72.68
N ALA A 110 -34.56 -5.38 -72.46
CA ALA A 110 -35.94 -5.60 -72.86
C ALA A 110 -36.85 -4.57 -72.18
N PRO A 111 -37.79 -3.93 -72.92
CA PRO A 111 -38.68 -2.94 -72.35
C PRO A 111 -39.40 -3.45 -71.11
N THR A 112 -39.09 -2.84 -69.96
CA THR A 112 -39.62 -3.30 -68.67
C THR A 112 -40.27 -2.14 -67.94
N TYR A 113 -41.56 -2.28 -67.59
CA TYR A 113 -42.28 -1.27 -66.82
C TYR A 113 -42.07 -1.48 -65.32
N LYS A 114 -41.61 -0.43 -64.61
CA LYS A 114 -41.40 -0.44 -63.16
C LYS A 114 -42.55 0.31 -62.47
N PRO A 115 -43.58 -0.38 -61.93
CA PRO A 115 -44.72 0.29 -61.30
C PRO A 115 -44.35 0.97 -59.97
N LEU A 116 -45.10 2.01 -59.62
CA LEU A 116 -45.08 2.66 -58.31
C LEU A 116 -46.02 1.95 -57.33
N LEU A 117 -45.72 2.05 -56.03
CA LEU A 117 -46.61 1.58 -54.98
C LEU A 117 -48.02 2.21 -55.06
N SER A 118 -48.12 3.47 -55.46
CA SER A 118 -49.40 4.18 -55.68
C SER A 118 -50.22 3.66 -56.86
N GLN A 119 -49.63 2.86 -57.75
CA GLN A 119 -50.31 2.22 -58.89
C GLN A 119 -50.82 0.81 -58.53
N GLY A 120 -50.88 0.45 -57.25
CA GLY A 120 -51.42 -0.82 -56.76
C GLY A 120 -50.49 -2.03 -56.87
N SER A 121 -49.24 -1.82 -57.33
CA SER A 121 -48.22 -2.88 -57.45
C SER A 121 -46.84 -2.33 -57.13
N GLY A 122 -46.53 -2.14 -55.84
CA GLY A 122 -45.20 -1.74 -55.38
C GLY A 122 -44.20 -2.89 -55.53
N ARG A 123 -43.54 -2.98 -56.68
CA ARG A 123 -42.52 -4.00 -56.96
C ARG A 123 -41.13 -3.40 -56.75
N THR A 124 -40.28 -4.00 -55.93
CA THR A 124 -38.83 -3.72 -55.95
C THR A 124 -38.22 -4.41 -57.17
N GLN A 125 -37.42 -3.69 -57.96
CA GLN A 125 -36.81 -4.23 -59.18
C GLN A 125 -35.30 -4.14 -59.09
N VAL A 126 -34.62 -5.27 -59.25
CA VAL A 126 -33.16 -5.30 -59.42
C VAL A 126 -32.85 -5.13 -60.90
N VAL A 127 -32.01 -4.14 -61.22
CA VAL A 127 -31.44 -3.91 -62.55
C VAL A 127 -30.00 -4.39 -62.50
N ARG A 128 -29.67 -5.38 -63.33
CA ARG A 128 -28.34 -5.98 -63.44
C ARG A 128 -27.75 -5.68 -64.81
N MET A 129 -26.50 -5.24 -64.83
CA MET A 129 -25.71 -5.04 -66.03
C MET A 129 -24.45 -5.91 -65.96
N ASN A 130 -24.30 -6.80 -66.93
CA ASN A 130 -23.10 -7.62 -67.10
C ASN A 130 -22.22 -6.98 -68.17
N LEU A 131 -21.07 -6.46 -67.77
CA LEU A 131 -20.13 -5.75 -68.62
C LEU A 131 -18.89 -6.60 -68.85
N VAL A 132 -18.53 -6.82 -70.12
CA VAL A 132 -17.27 -7.47 -70.48
C VAL A 132 -16.17 -6.42 -70.55
N VAL A 133 -15.04 -6.70 -69.89
CA VAL A 133 -13.90 -5.80 -69.75
C VAL A 133 -12.59 -6.53 -70.06
N SER A 134 -11.56 -5.82 -70.53
CA SER A 134 -10.24 -6.43 -70.81
C SER A 134 -9.48 -6.88 -69.54
N SER A 135 -9.71 -6.23 -68.40
CA SER A 135 -9.18 -6.57 -67.08
C SER A 135 -10.10 -6.01 -65.99
N ALA A 136 -10.41 -6.81 -64.97
CA ALA A 136 -11.20 -6.39 -63.80
C ALA A 136 -10.34 -6.17 -62.55
N SER A 137 -9.01 -6.37 -62.63
CA SER A 137 -8.10 -6.40 -61.48
C SER A 137 -8.08 -5.10 -60.67
N ASN A 138 -8.26 -3.96 -61.35
CA ASN A 138 -8.21 -2.65 -60.72
C ASN A 138 -9.59 -2.05 -60.43
N VAL A 139 -10.68 -2.81 -60.63
CA VAL A 139 -12.04 -2.33 -60.35
C VAL A 139 -12.33 -2.42 -58.86
N GLN A 140 -12.67 -1.30 -58.23
CA GLN A 140 -13.02 -1.30 -56.82
C GLN A 140 -14.41 -1.90 -56.60
N LEU A 141 -14.47 -3.12 -56.07
CA LEU A 141 -15.72 -3.82 -55.77
C LEU A 141 -16.48 -3.12 -54.64
N LYS A 142 -17.81 -3.08 -54.75
CA LYS A 142 -18.69 -2.44 -53.77
C LYS A 142 -19.83 -3.39 -53.42
N ILE A 143 -20.08 -3.56 -52.13
CA ILE A 143 -21.27 -4.24 -51.62
C ILE A 143 -21.91 -3.29 -50.61
N ASP A 144 -23.15 -2.89 -50.87
CA ASP A 144 -23.96 -2.14 -49.91
C ASP A 144 -24.73 -3.13 -49.00
N PRO A 145 -24.38 -3.23 -47.70
CA PRO A 145 -24.91 -4.27 -46.82
C PRO A 145 -26.38 -4.05 -46.40
N ALA A 146 -27.04 -2.95 -46.79
CA ALA A 146 -28.42 -2.67 -46.37
C ALA A 146 -29.49 -3.50 -47.13
N VAL A 147 -29.16 -4.17 -48.24
CA VAL A 147 -30.12 -4.95 -49.06
C VAL A 147 -29.45 -6.22 -49.61
N VAL A 148 -29.06 -7.16 -48.74
CA VAL A 148 -28.55 -8.48 -49.17
C VAL A 148 -29.52 -9.58 -48.75
N LEU A 149 -30.14 -10.23 -49.74
CA LEU A 149 -30.82 -11.52 -49.57
C LEU A 149 -29.80 -12.62 -49.86
N ALA A 150 -29.43 -13.40 -48.84
CA ALA A 150 -28.54 -14.54 -49.03
C ALA A 150 -29.22 -15.62 -49.89
N THR A 151 -28.55 -16.08 -50.95
CA THR A 151 -29.06 -17.23 -51.73
C THR A 151 -28.95 -18.50 -50.88
N ARG A 152 -29.85 -19.46 -51.09
CA ARG A 152 -29.80 -20.76 -50.39
C ARG A 152 -28.46 -21.47 -50.58
N GLU A 153 -27.89 -21.34 -51.78
CA GLU A 153 -26.57 -21.90 -52.12
C GLU A 153 -25.47 -21.27 -51.25
N TRP A 154 -25.43 -19.94 -51.17
CA TRP A 154 -24.47 -19.23 -50.31
C TRP A 154 -24.59 -19.63 -48.84
N VAL A 155 -25.82 -19.73 -48.31
CA VAL A 155 -26.03 -20.17 -46.92
C VAL A 155 -25.51 -21.60 -46.72
N THR A 156 -25.76 -22.50 -47.68
CA THR A 156 -25.32 -23.90 -47.58
C THR A 156 -23.79 -24.02 -47.64
N GLU A 157 -23.15 -23.22 -48.48
CA GLU A 157 -21.68 -23.18 -48.60
C GLU A 157 -21.03 -22.61 -47.34
N GLU A 158 -21.56 -21.52 -46.78
CA GLU A 158 -21.02 -20.92 -45.56
C GLU A 158 -21.20 -21.81 -44.32
N LEU A 159 -22.33 -22.52 -44.19
CA LEU A 159 -22.48 -23.54 -43.14
C LEU A 159 -21.48 -24.69 -43.30
N ALA A 160 -21.18 -25.10 -44.54
CA ALA A 160 -20.21 -26.16 -44.80
C ALA A 160 -18.76 -25.76 -44.46
N ARG A 161 -18.46 -24.45 -44.38
CA ARG A 161 -17.14 -23.92 -43.97
C ARG A 161 -16.93 -23.89 -42.46
N GLN A 162 -17.96 -24.11 -41.63
CA GLN A 162 -17.78 -24.14 -40.17
C GLN A 162 -16.88 -25.30 -39.73
N ASP A 163 -16.06 -25.07 -38.71
CA ASP A 163 -15.17 -26.10 -38.16
C ASP A 163 -15.96 -27.26 -37.52
N PHE A 164 -17.18 -27.01 -37.04
CA PHE A 164 -18.04 -28.04 -36.47
C PHE A 164 -18.80 -28.78 -37.58
N LYS A 165 -18.52 -30.09 -37.73
CA LYS A 165 -19.13 -30.92 -38.77
C LYS A 165 -20.30 -31.73 -38.25
N HIS A 166 -21.18 -32.16 -39.16
CA HIS A 166 -22.21 -33.12 -38.81
C HIS A 166 -21.58 -34.40 -38.27
N SER A 167 -22.23 -34.99 -37.27
CA SER A 167 -21.79 -36.21 -36.61
C SER A 167 -21.54 -37.35 -37.60
N VAL A 168 -20.66 -38.25 -37.18
CA VAL A 168 -20.39 -39.51 -37.85
C VAL A 168 -20.96 -40.64 -37.01
N LEU A 169 -21.36 -41.73 -37.68
CA LEU A 169 -21.89 -42.90 -37.00
C LEU A 169 -20.80 -43.56 -36.15
N VAL A 170 -19.59 -43.69 -36.69
CA VAL A 170 -18.43 -44.30 -36.01
C VAL A 170 -17.12 -43.64 -36.45
N ALA A 171 -16.07 -43.86 -35.67
CA ALA A 171 -14.70 -43.54 -36.05
C ALA A 171 -13.84 -44.80 -36.13
N THR A 172 -12.93 -44.85 -37.09
CA THR A 172 -12.03 -46.01 -37.29
C THR A 172 -11.17 -46.29 -36.06
N THR A 173 -10.81 -47.55 -35.83
CA THR A 173 -9.83 -47.98 -34.80
C THR A 173 -8.50 -48.44 -35.43
N ALA A 174 -8.48 -48.70 -36.74
CA ALA A 174 -7.33 -49.09 -37.54
C ALA A 174 -7.53 -48.65 -39.00
N SER A 175 -6.48 -48.78 -39.82
CA SER A 175 -6.52 -48.52 -41.27
C SER A 175 -7.49 -49.47 -41.96
N LEU A 176 -8.29 -48.98 -42.91
CA LEU A 176 -9.25 -49.77 -43.67
C LEU A 176 -9.24 -49.43 -45.17
N SER A 177 -9.88 -50.27 -45.98
CA SER A 177 -10.11 -49.98 -47.40
C SER A 177 -11.31 -49.05 -47.53
N LEU A 178 -11.20 -47.93 -48.23
CA LEU A 178 -12.29 -46.95 -48.42
C LEU A 178 -13.30 -47.41 -49.49
N THR A 179 -13.86 -48.60 -49.34
CA THR A 179 -14.84 -49.20 -50.26
C THR A 179 -15.70 -50.25 -49.55
N GLY A 180 -16.92 -50.48 -50.03
CA GLY A 180 -17.80 -51.54 -49.54
C GLY A 180 -18.42 -51.27 -48.18
N LEU A 181 -19.36 -52.13 -47.78
CA LEU A 181 -19.99 -52.09 -46.47
C LEU A 181 -19.16 -52.93 -45.49
N GLN A 182 -18.71 -52.31 -44.40
CA GLN A 182 -17.79 -52.91 -43.44
C GLN A 182 -18.32 -52.74 -42.00
N THR A 183 -17.76 -53.51 -41.07
CA THR A 183 -17.97 -53.28 -39.64
C THR A 183 -16.82 -52.44 -39.09
N VAL A 184 -17.13 -51.27 -38.53
CA VAL A 184 -16.14 -50.36 -37.95
C VAL A 184 -16.50 -50.09 -36.50
N ASP A 185 -15.52 -50.24 -35.60
CA ASP A 185 -15.69 -50.07 -34.14
C ASP A 185 -16.90 -50.86 -33.56
N GLY A 186 -17.13 -52.07 -34.07
CA GLY A 186 -18.22 -52.95 -33.63
C GLY A 186 -19.60 -52.64 -34.26
N VAL A 187 -19.71 -51.66 -35.17
CA VAL A 187 -20.97 -51.29 -35.84
C VAL A 187 -20.93 -51.64 -37.33
N LEU A 188 -21.93 -52.39 -37.81
CA LEU A 188 -22.10 -52.68 -39.24
C LEU A 188 -22.60 -51.43 -39.99
N LEU A 189 -21.87 -51.02 -41.03
CA LEU A 189 -22.17 -49.81 -41.79
C LEU A 189 -23.13 -50.07 -42.95
N THR A 190 -24.08 -49.15 -43.17
CA THR A 190 -24.97 -49.14 -44.33
C THR A 190 -24.58 -48.03 -45.31
N ALA A 191 -24.93 -48.15 -46.59
CA ALA A 191 -24.65 -47.10 -47.56
C ALA A 191 -25.29 -45.76 -47.13
N GLY A 192 -24.55 -44.65 -47.33
CA GLY A 192 -24.97 -43.30 -47.00
C GLY A 192 -24.56 -42.80 -45.61
N VAL A 193 -24.11 -43.68 -44.70
CA VAL A 193 -23.67 -43.25 -43.35
C VAL A 193 -22.31 -42.57 -43.40
N ARG A 194 -22.07 -41.66 -42.45
CA ARG A 194 -20.82 -40.91 -42.33
C ARG A 194 -19.89 -41.61 -41.35
N VAL A 195 -18.61 -41.70 -41.68
CA VAL A 195 -17.56 -42.33 -40.86
C VAL A 195 -16.37 -41.39 -40.76
N LEU A 196 -15.87 -41.18 -39.54
CA LEU A 196 -14.57 -40.54 -39.35
C LEU A 196 -13.47 -41.58 -39.58
N VAL A 197 -12.76 -41.43 -40.68
CA VAL A 197 -11.58 -42.22 -41.00
C VAL A 197 -10.36 -41.46 -40.48
N LYS A 198 -9.76 -41.95 -39.39
CA LYS A 198 -8.65 -41.27 -38.69
C LYS A 198 -7.39 -42.13 -38.54
N ASN A 199 -7.43 -43.38 -38.99
CA ASN A 199 -6.36 -44.36 -38.79
C ASN A 199 -5.78 -44.92 -40.09
N GLN A 200 -5.91 -44.22 -41.22
CA GLN A 200 -5.25 -44.66 -42.45
C GLN A 200 -3.74 -44.64 -42.30
N THR A 201 -3.09 -45.61 -42.94
CA THR A 201 -1.63 -45.67 -43.04
C THR A 201 -1.04 -44.42 -43.68
N ALA A 202 -1.69 -43.91 -44.74
CA ALA A 202 -1.38 -42.60 -45.30
C ALA A 202 -2.32 -41.56 -44.68
N ALA A 203 -1.81 -40.75 -43.74
CA ALA A 203 -2.62 -39.79 -42.98
C ALA A 203 -3.33 -38.74 -43.85
N LYS A 204 -2.87 -38.49 -45.07
CA LYS A 204 -3.56 -37.62 -46.04
C LYS A 204 -4.93 -38.13 -46.49
N ASP A 205 -5.16 -39.45 -46.34
CA ASP A 205 -6.41 -40.11 -46.68
C ASP A 205 -7.39 -40.12 -45.49
N ASN A 206 -6.99 -39.66 -44.30
CA ASN A 206 -7.91 -39.47 -43.19
C ASN A 206 -8.92 -38.36 -43.50
N GLY A 207 -10.10 -38.41 -42.88
CA GLY A 207 -11.17 -37.44 -43.10
C GLY A 207 -12.54 -38.01 -42.79
N ILE A 208 -13.57 -37.26 -43.14
CA ILE A 208 -14.96 -37.70 -42.99
C ILE A 208 -15.43 -38.25 -44.34
N TYR A 209 -15.85 -39.51 -44.36
CA TYR A 209 -16.29 -40.20 -45.56
C TYR A 209 -17.75 -40.62 -45.46
N GLN A 210 -18.41 -40.67 -46.61
CA GLN A 210 -19.71 -41.29 -46.78
C GLN A 210 -19.54 -42.71 -47.33
N VAL A 211 -20.08 -43.68 -46.58
CA VAL A 211 -19.99 -45.10 -46.90
C VAL A 211 -20.80 -45.42 -48.14
N ALA A 212 -20.25 -46.23 -49.03
CA ALA A 212 -20.92 -46.74 -50.23
C ALA A 212 -20.61 -48.22 -50.44
N VAL A 213 -21.39 -48.89 -51.30
CA VAL A 213 -21.09 -50.25 -51.75
C VAL A 213 -19.83 -50.27 -52.64
N GLY A 214 -19.60 -49.19 -53.39
CA GLY A 214 -18.35 -48.92 -54.11
C GLY A 214 -17.37 -48.09 -53.28
N ALA A 215 -16.49 -47.34 -53.95
CA ALA A 215 -15.55 -46.43 -53.29
C ALA A 215 -16.28 -45.38 -52.43
N TRP A 216 -15.75 -45.13 -51.24
CA TRP A 216 -16.26 -44.11 -50.34
C TRP A 216 -15.78 -42.74 -50.79
N ASN A 217 -16.68 -41.76 -50.82
CA ASN A 217 -16.35 -40.37 -51.12
C ASN A 217 -16.24 -39.58 -49.83
N ARG A 218 -15.46 -38.49 -49.84
CA ARG A 218 -15.49 -37.54 -48.73
C ARG A 218 -16.89 -36.94 -48.59
N SER A 219 -17.30 -36.70 -47.36
CA SER A 219 -18.59 -36.07 -47.07
C SER A 219 -18.64 -34.64 -47.60
N GLY A 220 -19.80 -34.19 -48.09
CA GLY A 220 -19.95 -32.89 -48.75
C GLY A 220 -19.65 -31.64 -47.91
N ASP A 221 -19.53 -31.77 -46.58
CA ASP A 221 -19.10 -30.72 -45.66
C ASP A 221 -17.60 -30.80 -45.30
N ALA A 222 -16.85 -31.71 -45.93
CA ALA A 222 -15.43 -31.97 -45.73
C ALA A 222 -14.73 -32.50 -47.00
N ASP A 223 -15.21 -32.11 -48.18
CA ASP A 223 -14.78 -32.59 -49.50
C ASP A 223 -13.85 -31.63 -50.27
N THR A 224 -13.65 -30.42 -49.75
CA THR A 224 -12.76 -29.41 -50.33
C THR A 224 -11.83 -28.80 -49.28
N ASP A 225 -10.68 -28.29 -49.72
CA ASP A 225 -9.66 -27.63 -48.88
C ASP A 225 -10.26 -26.52 -48.00
N ALA A 226 -11.18 -25.74 -48.56
CA ALA A 226 -11.84 -24.64 -47.87
C ALA A 226 -12.75 -25.07 -46.70
N LYS A 227 -13.18 -26.34 -46.69
CA LYS A 227 -14.08 -26.90 -45.67
C LYS A 227 -13.33 -27.73 -44.63
N VAL A 228 -12.04 -27.97 -44.80
CA VAL A 228 -11.21 -28.73 -43.86
C VAL A 228 -10.10 -27.84 -43.35
N THR A 229 -10.35 -27.28 -42.18
CA THR A 229 -9.52 -26.29 -41.49
C THR A 229 -8.90 -26.89 -40.23
N PRO A 230 -7.70 -26.43 -39.80
CA PRO A 230 -7.16 -26.77 -38.50
C PRO A 230 -8.18 -26.49 -37.39
N GLY A 231 -8.41 -27.46 -36.51
CA GLY A 231 -9.41 -27.34 -35.45
C GLY A 231 -10.81 -27.88 -35.79
N LEU A 232 -11.04 -28.38 -37.03
CA LEU A 232 -12.28 -29.07 -37.41
C LEU A 232 -12.67 -30.10 -36.35
N LEU A 233 -13.90 -30.03 -35.85
CA LEU A 233 -14.44 -30.87 -34.79
C LEU A 233 -15.61 -31.72 -35.32
N VAL A 234 -15.62 -33.00 -34.96
CA VAL A 234 -16.70 -33.93 -35.34
C VAL A 234 -17.06 -34.87 -34.20
N LEU A 235 -18.36 -35.09 -33.98
CA LEU A 235 -18.87 -36.01 -32.96
C LEU A 235 -19.09 -37.40 -33.54
N VAL A 236 -18.86 -38.41 -32.70
CA VAL A 236 -19.01 -39.84 -33.00
C VAL A 236 -20.14 -40.40 -32.15
N GLU A 237 -21.14 -40.98 -32.81
CA GLU A 237 -22.39 -41.41 -32.16
C GLU A 237 -22.31 -42.81 -31.55
N LYS A 238 -21.63 -43.74 -32.21
CA LYS A 238 -21.59 -45.15 -31.82
C LYS A 238 -20.17 -45.71 -31.93
N GLY A 239 -20.00 -46.89 -31.37
CA GLY A 239 -18.76 -47.65 -31.41
C GLY A 239 -18.33 -48.11 -30.02
N THR A 240 -17.60 -49.22 -29.96
CA THR A 240 -17.10 -49.77 -28.68
C THR A 240 -15.97 -48.92 -28.10
N ALA A 241 -15.04 -48.46 -28.93
CA ALA A 241 -13.86 -47.72 -28.49
C ALA A 241 -14.02 -46.21 -28.60
N ASN A 242 -14.68 -45.72 -29.67
CA ASN A 242 -14.77 -44.30 -30.00
C ASN A 242 -16.20 -43.75 -29.93
N GLY A 243 -17.19 -44.53 -29.50
CA GLY A 243 -18.56 -44.03 -29.34
C GLY A 243 -18.68 -42.92 -28.30
N ASP A 244 -19.66 -42.03 -28.46
CA ASP A 244 -19.89 -40.85 -27.62
C ASP A 244 -18.62 -40.02 -27.38
N SER A 245 -17.91 -39.70 -28.46
CA SER A 245 -16.68 -38.89 -28.41
C SER A 245 -16.67 -37.80 -29.46
N ALA A 246 -15.87 -36.76 -29.26
CA ALA A 246 -15.60 -35.72 -30.23
C ALA A 246 -14.11 -35.73 -30.60
N TRP A 247 -13.85 -35.59 -31.89
CA TRP A 247 -12.52 -35.64 -32.47
C TRP A 247 -12.21 -34.33 -33.18
N GLN A 248 -11.04 -33.78 -32.88
CA GLN A 248 -10.54 -32.55 -33.45
C GLN A 248 -9.42 -32.86 -34.44
N LEU A 249 -9.41 -32.20 -35.58
CA LEU A 249 -8.28 -32.17 -36.50
C LEU A 249 -7.18 -31.28 -35.90
N THR A 250 -6.07 -31.89 -35.50
CA THR A 250 -4.92 -31.21 -34.87
C THR A 250 -3.79 -30.92 -35.84
N THR A 251 -4.00 -31.13 -37.16
CA THR A 251 -3.05 -30.70 -38.17
C THR A 251 -3.09 -29.18 -38.28
N ASP A 252 -1.96 -28.53 -37.97
CA ASP A 252 -1.80 -27.07 -38.08
C ASP A 252 -1.37 -26.63 -39.49
N GLY A 253 -1.73 -25.40 -39.86
CA GLY A 253 -1.36 -24.76 -41.13
C GLY A 253 -2.35 -24.99 -42.29
N PRO A 254 -2.05 -24.47 -43.49
CA PRO A 254 -2.91 -24.62 -44.67
C PRO A 254 -3.10 -26.09 -45.07
N ILE A 255 -4.34 -26.50 -45.35
CA ILE A 255 -4.71 -27.88 -45.67
C ILE A 255 -5.06 -28.01 -47.14
N THR A 256 -4.40 -28.95 -47.83
CA THR A 256 -4.76 -29.41 -49.18
C THR A 256 -5.15 -30.88 -49.14
N LEU A 257 -6.41 -31.21 -49.46
CA LEU A 257 -6.94 -32.56 -49.38
C LEU A 257 -6.23 -33.51 -50.35
N GLY A 258 -5.94 -34.73 -49.87
CA GLY A 258 -5.18 -35.73 -50.64
C GLY A 258 -3.66 -35.50 -50.69
N VAL A 259 -3.18 -34.40 -50.11
CA VAL A 259 -1.76 -34.04 -50.00
C VAL A 259 -1.33 -33.90 -48.53
N THR A 260 -1.93 -32.98 -47.78
CA THR A 260 -1.59 -32.71 -46.38
C THR A 260 -1.99 -33.89 -45.49
N ALA A 261 -1.11 -34.32 -44.59
CA ALA A 261 -1.42 -35.36 -43.60
C ALA A 261 -2.44 -34.85 -42.56
N LEU A 262 -3.56 -35.56 -42.40
CA LEU A 262 -4.65 -35.17 -41.49
C LEU A 262 -4.60 -36.04 -40.22
N SER A 263 -4.33 -35.39 -39.09
CA SER A 263 -4.20 -36.02 -37.77
C SER A 263 -5.37 -35.62 -36.87
N PHE A 264 -6.11 -36.61 -36.38
CA PHE A 264 -7.24 -36.38 -35.48
C PHE A 264 -6.90 -36.86 -34.06
N ALA A 265 -7.17 -36.01 -33.07
CA ALA A 265 -7.09 -36.35 -31.65
C ALA A 265 -8.48 -36.27 -31.01
N MET A 266 -8.74 -37.09 -30.00
CA MET A 266 -10.00 -37.02 -29.26
C MET A 266 -9.97 -35.78 -28.35
N ALA A 267 -10.93 -34.87 -28.52
CA ALA A 267 -11.06 -33.68 -27.70
C ALA A 267 -11.77 -33.97 -26.37
N PHE A 268 -12.86 -34.74 -26.43
CA PHE A 268 -13.60 -35.21 -25.26
C PHE A 268 -14.39 -36.48 -25.60
N GLY A 269 -14.71 -37.30 -24.60
CA GLY A 269 -15.48 -38.53 -24.81
C GLY A 269 -15.34 -39.52 -23.67
N ARG A 270 -15.98 -40.68 -23.81
CA ARG A 270 -15.89 -41.78 -22.84
C ARG A 270 -14.42 -42.15 -22.57
N THR A 271 -14.13 -42.49 -21.33
CA THR A 271 -12.86 -43.13 -20.96
C THR A 271 -13.08 -44.65 -20.90
N ALA A 272 -12.03 -45.43 -21.12
CA ALA A 272 -12.10 -46.88 -20.91
C ALA A 272 -12.10 -47.27 -19.41
N VAL A 273 -12.09 -46.27 -18.51
CA VAL A 273 -12.06 -46.46 -17.06
C VAL A 273 -13.48 -46.37 -16.51
N ALA A 274 -13.93 -47.44 -15.86
CA ALA A 274 -15.25 -47.47 -15.23
C ALA A 274 -15.38 -46.40 -14.14
N ALA A 275 -16.57 -45.83 -13.97
CA ALA A 275 -16.84 -44.87 -12.91
C ALA A 275 -16.58 -45.51 -11.52
N GLY A 276 -15.79 -44.84 -10.68
CA GLY A 276 -15.43 -45.35 -9.37
C GLY A 276 -14.39 -44.50 -8.66
N THR A 277 -14.08 -44.87 -7.41
CA THR A 277 -12.99 -44.24 -6.65
C THR A 277 -11.68 -44.97 -6.95
N TYR A 278 -10.70 -44.20 -7.39
CA TYR A 278 -9.35 -44.68 -7.65
C TYR A 278 -8.34 -43.90 -6.83
N ARG A 279 -7.34 -44.61 -6.32
CA ARG A 279 -6.25 -44.02 -5.53
C ARG A 279 -5.06 -43.59 -6.38
N SER A 280 -4.99 -44.06 -7.62
CA SER A 280 -4.02 -43.62 -8.63
C SER A 280 -4.67 -43.62 -10.01
N VAL A 281 -4.46 -42.55 -10.78
CA VAL A 281 -4.97 -42.39 -12.15
C VAL A 281 -3.83 -42.03 -13.10
N THR A 282 -3.89 -42.57 -14.31
CA THR A 282 -3.05 -42.16 -15.43
C THR A 282 -3.90 -41.33 -16.37
N VAL A 283 -3.40 -40.18 -16.79
CA VAL A 283 -4.08 -39.26 -17.72
C VAL A 283 -3.35 -39.20 -19.06
N ASP A 284 -4.08 -38.93 -20.13
CA ASP A 284 -3.47 -38.58 -21.43
C ASP A 284 -2.99 -37.12 -21.46
N THR A 285 -2.40 -36.71 -22.59
CA THR A 285 -1.89 -35.35 -22.82
C THR A 285 -2.92 -34.25 -22.58
N TYR A 286 -4.21 -34.56 -22.68
CA TYR A 286 -5.32 -33.61 -22.52
C TYR A 286 -5.98 -33.73 -21.13
N GLY A 287 -5.38 -34.46 -20.19
CA GLY A 287 -5.84 -34.55 -18.80
C GLY A 287 -7.01 -35.50 -18.59
N ARG A 288 -7.38 -36.31 -19.59
CA ARG A 288 -8.44 -37.30 -19.47
C ARG A 288 -7.88 -38.59 -18.89
N VAL A 289 -8.60 -39.19 -17.93
CA VAL A 289 -8.20 -40.44 -17.29
C VAL A 289 -8.23 -41.60 -18.29
N VAL A 290 -7.09 -42.26 -18.53
CA VAL A 290 -6.94 -43.38 -19.47
C VAL A 290 -6.67 -44.72 -18.80
N ALA A 291 -6.18 -44.70 -17.56
CA ALA A 291 -6.07 -45.89 -16.71
C ALA A 291 -6.23 -45.49 -15.25
N ALA A 292 -6.66 -46.41 -14.39
CA ALA A 292 -6.78 -46.14 -12.97
C ALA A 292 -6.60 -47.42 -12.15
N SER A 293 -6.07 -47.29 -10.94
CA SER A 293 -5.80 -48.41 -10.04
C SER A 293 -6.04 -48.04 -8.57
N ASN A 294 -6.18 -49.06 -7.72
CA ASN A 294 -6.29 -48.92 -6.27
C ASN A 294 -5.15 -49.68 -5.58
N PRO A 295 -3.92 -49.12 -5.58
CA PRO A 295 -2.79 -49.78 -4.92
C PRO A 295 -3.04 -49.99 -3.42
N ASN A 296 -2.59 -51.12 -2.90
CA ASN A 296 -2.63 -51.45 -1.46
C ASN A 296 -1.23 -51.66 -0.85
N THR A 297 -0.18 -51.49 -1.64
CA THR A 297 1.22 -51.56 -1.21
C THR A 297 1.93 -50.24 -1.48
N VAL A 298 2.91 -49.91 -0.64
CA VAL A 298 3.79 -48.74 -0.82
C VAL A 298 4.43 -48.69 -2.21
N ALA A 299 4.85 -49.85 -2.73
CA ALA A 299 5.40 -49.97 -4.08
C ALA A 299 4.34 -49.63 -5.16
N GLY A 300 3.11 -50.08 -4.98
CA GLY A 300 2.02 -49.78 -5.90
C GLY A 300 1.61 -48.30 -5.93
N TYR A 301 1.89 -47.53 -4.87
CA TYR A 301 1.75 -46.07 -4.86
C TYR A 301 2.95 -45.32 -5.47
N GLY A 302 4.05 -46.01 -5.80
CA GLY A 302 5.28 -45.38 -6.27
C GLY A 302 6.03 -44.58 -5.21
N LEU A 303 5.80 -44.84 -3.91
CA LEU A 303 6.48 -44.15 -2.81
C LEU A 303 7.91 -44.71 -2.65
N THR A 304 8.91 -43.85 -2.76
CA THR A 304 10.34 -44.23 -2.68
C THR A 304 11.01 -43.96 -1.34
N ASP A 305 10.38 -43.17 -0.45
CA ASP A 305 10.93 -42.76 0.85
C ASP A 305 10.15 -43.41 2.02
N VAL A 306 10.04 -44.75 2.00
CA VAL A 306 9.33 -45.54 3.03
C VAL A 306 10.02 -46.89 3.28
N TYR A 307 10.08 -47.34 4.53
CA TYR A 307 10.60 -48.67 4.88
C TYR A 307 9.64 -49.78 4.45
N THR A 308 10.17 -50.80 3.78
CA THR A 308 9.43 -52.01 3.40
C THR A 308 9.28 -52.95 4.60
N LYS A 309 8.25 -53.79 4.58
CA LYS A 309 8.06 -54.87 5.56
C LYS A 309 9.32 -55.74 5.70
N THR A 310 9.96 -56.08 4.59
CA THR A 310 11.20 -56.88 4.58
C THR A 310 12.34 -56.21 5.32
N GLN A 311 12.56 -54.90 5.13
CA GLN A 311 13.60 -54.15 5.85
C GLN A 311 13.34 -54.11 7.36
N ILE A 312 12.05 -53.99 7.75
CA ILE A 312 11.64 -54.05 9.16
C ILE A 312 11.89 -55.44 9.73
N ASP A 313 11.49 -56.50 9.03
CA ASP A 313 11.65 -57.89 9.48
C ASP A 313 13.14 -58.26 9.59
N GLN A 314 13.99 -57.81 8.64
CA GLN A 314 15.45 -57.94 8.72
C GLN A 314 16.01 -57.23 9.97
N SER A 315 15.58 -56.00 10.24
CA SER A 315 16.01 -55.26 11.43
C SER A 315 15.60 -55.96 12.73
N LEU A 316 14.44 -56.62 12.75
CA LEU A 316 13.97 -57.39 13.90
C LEU A 316 14.78 -58.67 14.11
N SER A 317 15.21 -59.31 13.02
CA SER A 317 16.05 -60.52 13.07
C SER A 317 17.45 -60.29 13.65
N LEU A 318 17.92 -59.04 13.71
CA LEU A 318 19.19 -58.66 14.33
C LEU A 318 19.11 -58.56 15.87
N LYS A 319 17.92 -58.71 16.47
CA LYS A 319 17.75 -58.67 17.93
C LYS A 319 17.85 -60.08 18.53
N ALA A 320 18.51 -60.21 19.68
CA ALA A 320 18.61 -61.48 20.39
C ALA A 320 17.24 -61.96 20.93
N PRO A 321 16.96 -63.29 20.97
CA PRO A 321 15.74 -63.82 21.57
C PRO A 321 15.60 -63.45 23.05
N LEU A 322 14.38 -63.15 23.49
CA LEU A 322 14.09 -62.76 24.88
C LEU A 322 14.38 -63.89 25.90
N ALA A 323 14.23 -65.15 25.48
CA ALA A 323 14.51 -66.31 26.30
C ALA A 323 15.79 -67.01 25.81
N SER A 324 16.77 -67.15 26.71
CA SER A 324 17.99 -67.94 26.53
C SER A 324 18.75 -67.67 25.21
N PRO A 325 19.19 -66.42 24.95
CA PRO A 325 19.99 -66.13 23.77
C PRO A 325 21.35 -66.85 23.83
N ALA A 326 21.73 -67.55 22.76
CA ALA A 326 23.09 -68.06 22.60
C ALA A 326 24.02 -66.87 22.25
N LEU A 327 24.94 -66.53 23.15
CA LEU A 327 25.89 -65.43 22.96
C LEU A 327 27.18 -65.97 22.31
N THR A 328 27.47 -65.55 21.08
CA THR A 328 28.71 -65.89 20.34
C THR A 328 29.53 -64.62 20.08
N GLY A 329 30.86 -64.71 20.03
CA GLY A 329 31.76 -63.56 19.81
C GLY A 329 32.23 -62.89 21.12
N LEU A 330 32.41 -61.55 21.12
CA LEU A 330 32.67 -60.72 22.31
C LEU A 330 31.38 -60.01 22.78
N PRO A 331 30.49 -60.67 23.54
CA PRO A 331 29.28 -60.03 24.06
C PRO A 331 29.65 -59.00 25.12
N THR A 332 29.11 -57.78 24.99
CA THR A 332 29.21 -56.73 26.02
C THR A 332 27.96 -56.79 26.91
N ALA A 333 28.15 -56.69 28.23
CA ALA A 333 27.07 -56.70 29.21
C ALA A 333 27.29 -55.57 30.23
N PRO A 334 26.23 -55.01 30.84
CA PRO A 334 26.37 -54.04 31.93
C PRO A 334 27.13 -54.61 33.12
N THR A 335 27.99 -53.80 33.73
CA THR A 335 28.76 -54.18 34.93
C THR A 335 27.87 -54.17 36.15
N ALA A 336 27.70 -55.32 36.81
CA ALA A 336 26.93 -55.43 38.04
C ALA A 336 27.62 -54.67 39.21
N ASN A 337 26.84 -54.32 40.23
CA ASN A 337 27.38 -53.63 41.41
C ASN A 337 28.22 -54.58 42.27
N PRO A 338 29.31 -54.11 42.91
CA PRO A 338 30.11 -54.91 43.84
C PRO A 338 29.25 -55.58 44.92
N GLY A 339 29.38 -56.89 45.09
CA GLY A 339 28.56 -57.69 46.02
C GLY A 339 27.25 -58.28 45.46
N THR A 340 26.92 -58.03 44.19
CA THR A 340 25.73 -58.62 43.54
C THR A 340 25.88 -60.14 43.37
N SER A 341 24.86 -60.89 43.80
CA SER A 341 24.87 -62.36 43.83
C SER A 341 23.63 -63.00 43.17
N ASN A 342 23.02 -62.31 42.19
CA ASN A 342 21.87 -62.81 41.42
C ASN A 342 22.30 -63.34 40.03
N THR A 343 21.34 -63.62 39.15
CA THR A 343 21.57 -64.31 37.86
C THR A 343 22.07 -63.39 36.72
N GLN A 344 22.61 -62.22 37.02
CA GLN A 344 23.22 -61.34 36.02
C GLN A 344 24.53 -61.92 35.47
N LEU A 345 24.87 -61.59 34.22
CA LEU A 345 26.16 -61.97 33.63
C LEU A 345 27.28 -61.13 34.25
N ALA A 346 28.25 -61.79 34.89
CA ALA A 346 29.47 -61.13 35.38
C ALA A 346 30.39 -60.79 34.21
N ASN A 347 30.62 -59.50 33.98
CA ASN A 347 31.51 -59.03 32.91
C ASN A 347 32.94 -58.79 33.45
N THR A 348 33.89 -58.51 32.55
CA THR A 348 35.31 -58.31 32.89
C THR A 348 35.53 -57.14 33.85
N ALA A 349 34.74 -56.08 33.75
CA ALA A 349 34.82 -54.91 34.62
C ALA A 349 34.44 -55.25 36.07
N PHE A 350 33.41 -56.08 36.29
CA PHE A 350 32.99 -56.52 37.62
C PHE A 350 34.12 -57.29 38.33
N VAL A 351 34.83 -58.14 37.57
CA VAL A 351 35.98 -58.91 38.08
C VAL A 351 37.17 -58.00 38.41
N MET A 352 37.49 -57.02 37.56
CA MET A 352 38.60 -56.08 37.83
C MET A 352 38.35 -55.24 39.10
N THR A 353 37.13 -54.78 39.32
CA THR A 353 36.78 -54.01 40.52
C THR A 353 36.91 -54.84 41.81
N ALA A 354 36.50 -56.11 41.78
CA ALA A 354 36.68 -56.99 42.93
C ALA A 354 38.16 -57.19 43.31
N VAL A 355 39.04 -57.27 42.32
CA VAL A 355 40.50 -57.39 42.52
C VAL A 355 41.12 -56.08 43.05
N ALA A 356 40.69 -54.91 42.56
CA ALA A 356 41.19 -53.61 43.00
C ALA A 356 40.93 -53.35 44.51
N ASN A 357 39.77 -53.78 45.02
CA ASN A 357 39.41 -53.62 46.43
C ASN A 357 40.29 -54.47 47.37
N LEU A 358 40.78 -55.62 46.91
CA LEU A 358 41.69 -56.47 47.68
C LEU A 358 43.09 -55.82 47.83
N ILE A 359 43.55 -55.10 46.80
CA ILE A 359 44.88 -54.47 46.75
C ILE A 359 44.99 -53.29 47.74
N ALA A 360 43.89 -52.59 48.01
CA ALA A 360 43.85 -51.42 48.89
C ALA A 360 44.06 -51.69 50.40
N SER A 361 44.44 -52.91 50.80
CA SER A 361 44.47 -53.36 52.21
C SER A 361 45.87 -53.46 52.86
N ALA A 362 46.96 -53.02 52.22
CA ALA A 362 48.35 -53.21 52.70
C ALA A 362 49.02 -51.92 53.26
N PRO A 363 49.86 -51.94 54.34
CA PRO A 363 50.33 -50.72 55.02
C PRO A 363 51.79 -50.27 54.70
N GLY A 364 51.98 -48.94 54.62
CA GLY A 364 53.03 -48.17 55.33
C GLY A 364 54.32 -47.78 54.61
N THR A 365 54.89 -48.59 53.73
CA THR A 365 56.20 -48.27 53.08
C THR A 365 56.17 -48.33 51.54
N LEU A 366 55.00 -48.59 50.96
CA LEU A 366 54.69 -48.35 49.55
C LEU A 366 53.81 -47.09 49.35
N ASP A 367 53.75 -46.22 50.38
CA ASP A 367 52.83 -45.08 50.46
C ASP A 367 53.36 -43.81 49.79
N THR A 368 54.65 -43.67 49.46
CA THR A 368 55.18 -42.37 48.99
C THR A 368 54.70 -41.95 47.59
N LEU A 369 54.48 -42.90 46.66
CA LEU A 369 53.84 -42.59 45.37
C LEU A 369 52.33 -42.42 45.51
N ASN A 370 51.71 -43.13 46.45
CA ASN A 370 50.30 -43.01 46.76
C ASN A 370 49.99 -41.70 47.51
N GLU A 371 50.90 -41.20 48.34
CA GLU A 371 50.83 -39.89 49.03
C GLU A 371 50.99 -38.74 48.03
N LEU A 372 51.92 -38.84 47.08
CA LEU A 372 52.06 -37.85 45.99
C LEU A 372 50.85 -37.87 45.04
N ALA A 373 50.39 -39.06 44.67
CA ALA A 373 49.19 -39.20 43.86
C ALA A 373 47.96 -38.70 44.62
N THR A 374 47.82 -39.01 45.91
CA THR A 374 46.72 -38.54 46.77
C THR A 374 46.79 -37.04 47.05
N ALA A 375 47.99 -36.45 47.22
CA ALA A 375 48.18 -35.00 47.36
C ALA A 375 47.82 -34.23 46.07
N LEU A 376 47.89 -34.89 44.91
CA LEU A 376 47.42 -34.41 43.60
C LEU A 376 46.02 -34.93 43.24
N GLY A 377 45.29 -35.54 44.18
CA GLY A 377 43.91 -36.01 44.00
C GLY A 377 43.72 -37.28 43.16
N ASN A 378 44.80 -38.02 42.90
CA ASN A 378 44.86 -39.19 42.02
C ASN A 378 44.35 -38.89 40.60
N ASP A 379 44.57 -37.67 40.11
CA ASP A 379 44.03 -37.19 38.85
C ASP A 379 44.91 -37.53 37.63
N PRO A 380 44.48 -38.43 36.72
CA PRO A 380 45.24 -38.80 35.52
C PRO A 380 45.40 -37.64 34.52
N ASN A 381 44.58 -36.59 34.64
CA ASN A 381 44.54 -35.43 33.75
C ASN A 381 44.82 -34.14 34.52
N PHE A 382 45.67 -34.18 35.54
CA PHE A 382 45.98 -33.06 36.42
C PHE A 382 46.17 -31.71 35.68
N ALA A 383 46.84 -31.71 34.52
CA ALA A 383 46.98 -30.52 33.68
C ALA A 383 45.63 -29.97 33.16
N THR A 384 44.73 -30.82 32.71
CA THR A 384 43.37 -30.45 32.26
C THR A 384 42.51 -29.98 33.43
N THR A 385 42.61 -30.62 34.58
CA THR A 385 41.86 -30.23 35.78
C THR A 385 42.31 -28.87 36.28
N MET A 386 43.61 -28.60 36.37
CA MET A 386 44.12 -27.27 36.68
C MET A 386 43.73 -26.23 35.61
N THR A 387 43.69 -26.60 34.33
CA THR A 387 43.22 -25.71 33.26
C THR A 387 41.73 -25.38 33.42
N ASN A 388 40.91 -26.36 33.80
CA ASN A 388 39.48 -26.17 34.05
C ASN A 388 39.21 -25.38 35.33
N GLU A 389 39.95 -25.65 36.41
CA GLU A 389 39.86 -24.87 37.64
C GLU A 389 40.27 -23.41 37.41
N LEU A 390 41.28 -23.16 36.59
CA LEU A 390 41.66 -21.80 36.21
C LEU A 390 40.61 -21.14 35.30
N ALA A 391 39.96 -21.91 34.43
CA ALA A 391 38.83 -21.44 33.61
C ALA A 391 37.58 -21.10 34.44
N THR A 392 37.47 -21.56 35.69
CA THR A 392 36.40 -21.12 36.62
C THR A 392 36.71 -19.77 37.29
N LYS A 393 37.93 -19.25 37.17
CA LYS A 393 38.29 -17.93 37.68
C LYS A 393 37.89 -16.85 36.66
N ALA A 394 37.26 -15.78 37.12
CA ALA A 394 36.98 -14.61 36.30
C ALA A 394 38.29 -13.91 35.90
N ALA A 395 38.37 -13.42 34.66
CA ALA A 395 39.51 -12.63 34.21
C ALA A 395 39.71 -11.39 35.08
N LEU A 396 40.97 -11.06 35.41
CA LEU A 396 41.31 -9.94 36.30
C LEU A 396 40.87 -8.58 35.73
N ALA A 397 40.81 -8.44 34.40
CA ALA A 397 40.35 -7.24 33.72
C ALA A 397 39.03 -7.52 32.97
N SER A 398 37.96 -6.82 33.37
CA SER A 398 36.66 -6.79 32.69
C SER A 398 36.01 -8.16 32.40
N PRO A 399 35.78 -9.01 33.42
CA PRO A 399 35.07 -10.26 33.20
C PRO A 399 33.60 -9.99 32.83
N SER A 400 33.10 -10.68 31.80
CA SER A 400 31.66 -10.71 31.50
C SER A 400 31.03 -11.85 32.30
N PHE A 401 30.17 -11.54 33.26
CA PHE A 401 29.46 -12.54 34.06
C PHE A 401 28.16 -12.98 33.36
N THR A 402 27.91 -14.28 33.25
CA THR A 402 26.67 -14.87 32.72
C THR A 402 25.95 -15.70 33.79
N GLY A 403 24.62 -15.78 33.75
CA GLY A 403 23.81 -16.50 34.75
C GLY A 403 23.37 -15.60 35.91
N ASP A 404 23.35 -16.14 37.14
CA ASP A 404 23.07 -15.42 38.41
C ASP A 404 24.33 -15.39 39.30
N PRO A 405 25.25 -14.42 39.10
CA PRO A 405 26.51 -14.34 39.85
C PRO A 405 26.25 -14.03 41.32
N LYS A 406 26.75 -14.90 42.21
CA LYS A 406 26.63 -14.73 43.67
C LYS A 406 27.85 -14.00 44.22
N ALA A 407 27.62 -12.94 45.00
CA ALA A 407 28.65 -12.24 45.78
C ALA A 407 28.23 -12.16 47.25
N PRO A 408 29.18 -12.03 48.20
CA PRO A 408 28.86 -11.69 49.59
C PRO A 408 28.02 -10.41 49.66
N THR A 409 26.97 -10.40 50.48
CA THR A 409 26.14 -9.20 50.65
C THR A 409 26.83 -8.25 51.62
N ALA A 410 27.28 -7.12 51.11
CA ALA A 410 27.88 -6.04 51.89
C ALA A 410 26.89 -5.40 52.88
N ALA A 411 27.43 -4.69 53.87
CA ALA A 411 26.62 -3.88 54.79
C ALA A 411 25.95 -2.72 54.03
N ALA A 412 24.74 -2.30 54.42
CA ALA A 412 23.98 -1.26 53.69
C ALA A 412 24.66 0.13 53.67
N THR A 413 25.66 0.34 54.51
CA THR A 413 26.47 1.58 54.57
C THR A 413 27.79 1.48 53.80
N ASP A 414 28.08 0.34 53.18
CA ASP A 414 29.32 0.11 52.47
C ASP A 414 29.42 1.00 51.23
N ASN A 415 30.61 1.55 50.98
CA ASN A 415 30.92 2.49 49.91
C ASN A 415 32.23 2.15 49.17
N ASP A 416 32.71 0.91 49.33
CA ASP A 416 33.90 0.43 48.64
C ASP A 416 33.61 -0.04 47.19
N THR A 417 34.54 -0.79 46.60
CA THR A 417 34.46 -1.27 45.21
C THR A 417 33.86 -2.69 45.07
N SER A 418 33.21 -3.19 46.12
CA SER A 418 32.54 -4.50 46.13
C SER A 418 31.36 -4.56 45.16
N ILE A 419 31.07 -5.76 44.65
CA ILE A 419 29.91 -6.00 43.78
C ILE A 419 28.61 -5.86 44.60
N ALA A 420 27.71 -4.96 44.19
CA ALA A 420 26.40 -4.79 44.81
C ALA A 420 25.47 -5.99 44.53
N THR A 421 25.10 -6.74 45.56
CA THR A 421 24.10 -7.81 45.45
C THR A 421 22.67 -7.25 45.44
N THR A 422 21.72 -8.02 44.91
CA THR A 422 20.28 -7.65 44.97
C THR A 422 19.76 -7.52 46.41
N ALA A 423 20.38 -8.21 47.37
CA ALA A 423 20.09 -8.04 48.79
C ALA A 423 20.64 -6.71 49.35
N PHE A 424 21.88 -6.33 48.98
CA PHE A 424 22.44 -5.02 49.35
C PHE A 424 21.58 -3.88 48.80
N VAL A 425 21.20 -3.93 47.53
CA VAL A 425 20.36 -2.89 46.89
C VAL A 425 19.02 -2.73 47.62
N ARG A 426 18.35 -3.84 47.97
CA ARG A 426 17.10 -3.79 48.76
C ARG A 426 17.31 -3.16 50.15
N SER A 427 18.38 -3.54 50.85
CA SER A 427 18.70 -2.97 52.17
C SER A 427 19.07 -1.48 52.09
N ALA A 428 19.83 -1.06 51.07
CA ALA A 428 20.19 0.33 50.87
C ALA A 428 18.97 1.21 50.53
N MET A 429 18.05 0.72 49.68
CA MET A 429 16.81 1.43 49.36
C MET A 429 15.88 1.57 50.59
N ALA A 430 15.81 0.54 51.44
CA ALA A 430 15.01 0.55 52.66
C ALA A 430 15.48 1.62 53.66
N LEU A 431 16.77 1.96 53.69
CA LEU A 431 17.31 3.02 54.56
C LEU A 431 16.69 4.41 54.27
N PHE A 432 16.24 4.63 53.04
CA PHE A 432 15.58 5.86 52.60
C PHE A 432 14.05 5.72 52.49
N GLY A 433 13.49 4.61 52.97
CA GLY A 433 12.06 4.33 52.99
C GLY A 433 11.42 4.09 51.62
N ILE A 434 12.21 3.62 50.64
CA ILE A 434 11.75 3.34 49.27
C ILE A 434 11.65 1.82 49.08
N GLY A 435 10.45 1.29 48.81
CA GLY A 435 10.25 -0.09 48.34
C GLY A 435 9.69 -1.13 49.34
N ALA A 436 9.50 -0.80 50.63
CA ALA A 436 8.71 -1.51 51.67
C ALA A 436 8.73 -0.63 52.97
N PRO A 437 7.97 -0.89 54.07
CA PRO A 437 7.38 0.14 54.95
C PRO A 437 8.36 1.25 55.37
N SER A 438 7.91 2.51 55.32
CA SER A 438 8.76 3.71 55.44
C SER A 438 9.67 3.69 56.68
N ALA A 439 10.88 4.22 56.56
CA ALA A 439 11.92 4.09 57.58
C ALA A 439 11.54 4.83 58.89
N ALA A 440 11.72 4.21 60.05
CA ALA A 440 11.47 4.86 61.34
C ALA A 440 12.59 5.88 61.65
N VAL A 441 12.22 7.04 62.20
CA VAL A 441 13.18 8.08 62.63
C VAL A 441 13.11 8.31 64.14
N THR A 442 14.26 8.63 64.74
CA THR A 442 14.39 8.92 66.18
C THR A 442 14.06 10.37 66.51
N ASN A 443 14.43 11.32 65.65
CA ASN A 443 14.05 12.73 65.74
C ASN A 443 13.73 13.28 64.35
N ILE A 444 12.55 13.88 64.18
CA ILE A 444 12.13 14.44 62.89
C ILE A 444 12.89 15.70 62.47
N ASP A 445 13.48 16.41 63.43
CA ASP A 445 14.22 17.64 63.14
C ASP A 445 15.64 17.35 62.61
N ASP A 446 16.17 16.16 62.91
CA ASP A 446 17.55 15.72 62.62
C ASP A 446 17.67 14.86 61.36
N VAL A 447 16.59 14.69 60.60
CA VAL A 447 16.62 13.93 59.34
C VAL A 447 17.59 14.61 58.36
N ALA A 448 18.63 13.88 57.97
CA ALA A 448 19.73 14.37 57.13
C ALA A 448 19.69 13.84 55.69
N ALA A 449 18.84 12.86 55.41
CA ALA A 449 18.71 12.25 54.09
C ALA A 449 17.31 12.47 53.51
N SER A 450 17.23 12.64 52.19
CA SER A 450 15.96 12.63 51.49
C SER A 450 15.34 11.24 51.55
N GLY A 451 14.04 11.15 51.82
CA GLY A 451 13.37 9.87 51.93
C GLY A 451 11.96 9.97 52.51
N PHE A 452 11.34 8.81 52.67
CA PHE A 452 10.03 8.66 53.31
C PHE A 452 10.21 8.02 54.68
N TYR A 453 9.70 8.67 55.71
CA TYR A 453 9.90 8.22 57.09
C TYR A 453 8.57 8.11 57.84
N VAL A 454 8.45 7.14 58.74
CA VAL A 454 7.34 7.04 59.69
C VAL A 454 7.74 7.71 60.99
N VAL A 455 6.81 8.47 61.55
CA VAL A 455 6.92 9.15 62.83
C VAL A 455 5.91 8.54 63.78
N GLY A 456 6.40 8.02 64.90
CA GLY A 456 5.57 7.47 65.98
C GLY A 456 5.56 8.38 67.21
N GLU A 457 4.77 7.98 68.21
CA GLU A 457 4.65 8.71 69.49
C GLU A 457 6.00 8.96 70.17
N GLY A 458 6.90 7.97 70.12
CA GLY A 458 8.24 8.04 70.70
C GLY A 458 9.29 8.82 69.89
N THR A 459 8.98 9.26 68.66
CA THR A 459 9.93 10.03 67.85
C THR A 459 10.07 11.45 68.40
N ALA A 460 11.28 11.93 68.67
CA ALA A 460 11.55 13.29 69.13
C ALA A 460 11.37 14.36 68.02
N GLY A 461 11.42 15.64 68.41
CA GLY A 461 11.36 16.79 67.49
C GLY A 461 10.00 17.49 67.44
N THR A 462 9.99 18.64 66.76
CA THR A 462 8.85 19.55 66.71
C THR A 462 7.79 19.01 65.76
N LYS A 463 6.70 18.44 66.28
CA LYS A 463 5.59 17.90 65.48
C LYS A 463 4.51 18.97 65.25
N PRO A 464 3.73 18.89 64.15
CA PRO A 464 2.61 19.80 63.94
C PRO A 464 1.57 19.64 65.07
N LYS A 465 0.87 20.73 65.38
CA LYS A 465 -0.25 20.73 66.32
C LYS A 465 -1.55 20.68 65.55
N HIS A 466 -2.51 19.95 66.08
CA HIS A 466 -3.88 19.97 65.60
C HIS A 466 -4.42 21.41 65.69
N PRO A 467 -4.93 21.99 64.60
CA PRO A 467 -5.29 23.41 64.52
C PRO A 467 -6.38 23.82 65.51
N VAL A 468 -7.36 22.93 65.71
CA VAL A 468 -8.53 23.18 66.57
C VAL A 468 -8.24 22.90 68.05
N THR A 469 -7.72 21.71 68.39
CA THR A 469 -7.51 21.29 69.79
C THR A 469 -6.17 21.76 70.36
N GLY A 470 -5.24 22.23 69.52
CA GLY A 470 -3.88 22.60 69.91
C GLY A 470 -2.99 21.41 70.34
N GLN A 471 -3.52 20.18 70.33
CA GLN A 471 -2.80 18.97 70.71
C GLN A 471 -1.71 18.65 69.69
N VAL A 472 -0.57 18.13 70.15
CA VAL A 472 0.52 17.73 69.25
C VAL A 472 0.12 16.44 68.53
N LEU A 473 0.29 16.39 67.21
CA LEU A 473 0.03 15.19 66.41
C LEU A 473 1.19 14.22 66.58
N VAL A 474 0.95 13.13 67.31
CA VAL A 474 2.02 12.23 67.77
C VAL A 474 2.45 11.19 66.74
N SER A 475 1.69 10.95 65.67
CA SER A 475 2.04 9.94 64.66
C SER A 475 1.64 10.36 63.24
N GLY A 476 2.51 10.04 62.28
CA GLY A 476 2.36 10.46 60.89
C GLY A 476 3.47 9.92 59.99
N GLN A 477 3.43 10.28 58.72
CA GLN A 477 4.51 10.04 57.76
C GLN A 477 5.10 11.38 57.34
N ILE A 478 6.41 11.40 57.12
CA ILE A 478 7.09 12.55 56.54
C ILE A 478 7.75 12.19 55.22
N MET A 479 7.58 13.07 54.24
CA MET A 479 8.46 13.15 53.09
C MET A 479 9.51 14.22 53.38
N HIS A 480 10.77 13.82 53.51
CA HIS A 480 11.88 14.74 53.69
C HIS A 480 12.62 14.94 52.37
N ILE A 481 12.79 16.19 51.96
CA ILE A 481 13.50 16.56 50.73
C ILE A 481 14.68 17.44 51.13
N HIS A 482 15.87 16.87 51.04
CA HIS A 482 17.13 17.54 51.33
C HIS A 482 17.59 18.36 50.11
N ARG A 483 17.90 19.65 50.30
CA ARG A 483 18.22 20.60 49.23
C ARG A 483 19.69 21.01 49.31
N ALA A 484 20.56 20.20 48.71
CA ALA A 484 21.99 20.46 48.45
C ALA A 484 22.92 20.77 49.65
N SER A 485 22.45 20.80 50.90
CA SER A 485 23.28 21.01 52.11
C SER A 485 22.57 20.50 53.37
N THR A 486 23.31 20.14 54.44
CA THR A 486 22.74 19.63 55.72
C THR A 486 21.75 20.56 56.40
N VAL A 487 21.67 21.82 55.95
CA VAL A 487 20.95 22.92 56.60
C VAL A 487 19.71 23.39 55.83
N ALA A 488 19.50 22.93 54.59
CA ALA A 488 18.32 23.29 53.78
C ALA A 488 17.50 22.06 53.42
N ALA A 489 16.24 22.02 53.85
CA ALA A 489 15.33 20.92 53.59
C ALA A 489 13.86 21.32 53.68
N THR A 490 13.00 20.54 53.06
CA THR A 490 11.55 20.67 53.15
C THR A 490 10.98 19.38 53.70
N GLN A 491 10.02 19.50 54.61
CA GLN A 491 9.25 18.36 55.09
C GLN A 491 7.78 18.58 54.83
N LEU A 492 7.16 17.56 54.25
CA LEU A 492 5.71 17.40 54.26
C LEU A 492 5.34 16.34 55.28
N TRP A 493 4.38 16.64 56.12
CA TRP A 493 3.81 15.73 57.11
C TRP A 493 2.41 15.32 56.68
N ASP A 494 2.10 14.04 56.80
CA ASP A 494 0.75 13.50 56.70
C ASP A 494 0.39 12.72 57.96
N THR A 495 -0.79 12.93 58.52
CA THR A 495 -1.22 12.30 59.79
C THR A 495 -1.70 10.87 59.59
N LEU A 496 -1.29 9.97 60.49
CA LEU A 496 -1.71 8.56 60.49
C LEU A 496 -2.77 8.23 61.57
N THR A 497 -3.25 9.22 62.33
CA THR A 497 -4.24 9.03 63.40
C THR A 497 -5.65 8.88 62.85
N SER A 498 -6.53 8.13 63.54
CA SER A 498 -7.94 7.96 63.16
C SER A 498 -8.72 9.28 63.28
N GLY A 499 -8.85 9.99 62.17
CA GLY A 499 -9.53 11.29 62.04
C GLY A 499 -9.40 11.83 60.61
N GLU A 500 -9.77 13.10 60.40
CA GLU A 500 -9.56 13.77 59.12
C GLU A 500 -8.05 13.88 58.80
N PRO A 501 -7.59 13.49 57.60
CA PRO A 501 -6.18 13.56 57.24
C PRO A 501 -5.72 15.03 57.16
N LEU A 502 -4.79 15.41 58.02
CA LEU A 502 -4.20 16.74 58.07
C LEU A 502 -2.79 16.70 57.49
N THR A 503 -2.56 17.48 56.44
CA THR A 503 -1.23 17.61 55.83
C THR A 503 -0.59 18.93 56.25
N PHE A 504 0.69 18.90 56.58
CA PHE A 504 1.45 20.09 56.97
C PHE A 504 2.72 20.22 56.15
N ILE A 505 3.22 21.44 56.02
CA ILE A 505 4.50 21.73 55.39
C ILE A 505 5.34 22.59 56.32
N ARG A 506 6.65 22.33 56.33
CA ARG A 506 7.66 23.22 56.89
C ARG A 506 8.93 23.17 56.07
N SER A 507 9.75 24.19 56.23
CA SER A 507 11.05 24.28 55.59
C SER A 507 12.11 24.78 56.54
N ARG A 508 13.33 24.27 56.42
CA ARG A 508 14.54 24.90 56.92
C ARG A 508 15.30 25.49 55.72
N ILE A 509 15.76 26.73 55.83
CA ILE A 509 16.43 27.47 54.75
C ILE A 509 17.75 28.02 55.29
N GLY A 510 18.85 27.78 54.56
CA GLY A 510 20.17 28.33 54.87
C GLY A 510 20.76 27.81 56.19
N ASN A 511 21.98 28.22 56.53
CA ASN A 511 22.85 27.90 57.68
C ASN A 511 22.24 27.95 59.11
N THR A 512 20.93 27.88 59.27
CA THR A 512 20.23 27.73 60.55
C THR A 512 19.85 26.27 60.76
N THR A 513 19.95 25.78 61.99
CA THR A 513 19.36 24.48 62.41
C THR A 513 17.86 24.60 62.69
N HIS A 514 17.27 25.78 62.44
CA HIS A 514 15.91 26.11 62.86
C HIS A 514 14.91 25.82 61.74
N TRP A 515 13.90 25.03 62.07
CA TRP A 515 12.77 24.76 61.19
C TRP A 515 11.74 25.90 61.28
N SER A 516 11.11 26.26 60.16
CA SER A 516 9.90 27.08 60.23
C SER A 516 8.82 26.38 61.06
N SER A 517 7.93 27.15 61.67
CA SER A 517 6.71 26.59 62.24
C SER A 517 5.97 25.75 61.19
N TRP A 518 5.32 24.67 61.63
CA TRP A 518 4.47 23.89 60.75
C TRP A 518 3.26 24.71 60.30
N ALA A 519 3.07 24.80 58.99
CA ALA A 519 1.89 25.36 58.39
C ALA A 519 0.99 24.22 57.91
N GLN A 520 -0.27 24.20 58.35
CA GLN A 520 -1.24 23.26 57.82
C GLN A 520 -1.58 23.64 56.39
N LEU A 521 -1.56 22.67 55.48
CA LEU A 521 -2.13 22.84 54.15
C LEU A 521 -3.67 22.84 54.27
N TRP A 522 -4.34 23.51 53.33
CA TRP A 522 -5.78 23.75 53.42
C TRP A 522 -6.55 22.42 53.39
N SER A 523 -7.51 22.26 54.31
CA SER A 523 -8.37 21.08 54.42
C SER A 523 -9.80 21.49 54.77
N SER A 524 -10.77 20.60 54.59
CA SER A 524 -12.18 20.84 54.91
C SER A 524 -12.41 21.33 56.35
N GLY A 525 -11.56 20.93 57.30
CA GLY A 525 -11.69 21.26 58.73
C GLY A 525 -11.07 22.59 59.18
N ASN A 526 -10.17 23.21 58.40
CA ASN A 526 -9.57 24.52 58.72
C ASN A 526 -10.08 25.67 57.82
N THR A 527 -10.97 25.35 56.90
CA THR A 527 -11.69 26.32 56.06
C THR A 527 -13.16 26.39 56.50
N PRO A 528 -13.55 27.31 57.39
CA PRO A 528 -14.95 27.42 57.79
C PRO A 528 -15.82 27.69 56.55
N LYS A 529 -16.88 26.89 56.38
CA LYS A 529 -17.88 27.13 55.32
C LYS A 529 -18.92 28.11 55.82
N GLN A 530 -19.40 29.01 54.97
CA GLN A 530 -20.50 29.90 55.29
C GLN A 530 -21.72 29.11 55.79
N LEU A 531 -22.29 29.51 56.93
CA LEU A 531 -23.47 28.85 57.50
C LEU A 531 -24.77 29.22 56.76
N SER A 532 -24.77 30.36 56.07
CA SER A 532 -25.86 30.81 55.21
C SER A 532 -25.32 31.68 54.05
N PRO A 533 -26.12 31.91 52.99
CA PRO A 533 -25.71 32.76 51.86
C PRO A 533 -25.40 34.23 52.22
N THR A 534 -25.70 34.66 53.45
CA THR A 534 -25.49 36.03 53.95
C THR A 534 -24.42 36.11 55.04
N ASP A 535 -23.70 35.04 55.31
CA ASP A 535 -22.63 35.00 56.33
C ASP A 535 -21.41 35.80 55.85
N ILE A 536 -21.04 36.85 56.59
CA ILE A 536 -19.97 37.80 56.24
C ILE A 536 -18.73 37.65 57.12
N SER A 537 -18.60 36.54 57.85
CA SER A 537 -17.49 36.30 58.75
C SER A 537 -16.15 36.23 58.00
N ASP A 538 -15.13 36.92 58.50
CA ASP A 538 -13.81 36.98 57.87
C ASP A 538 -13.19 35.57 57.72
N GLY A 539 -12.87 35.21 56.48
CA GLY A 539 -12.24 33.93 56.14
C GLY A 539 -13.20 32.76 55.88
N ALA A 540 -14.53 32.95 55.95
CA ALA A 540 -15.49 31.90 55.62
C ALA A 540 -15.59 31.66 54.09
N MET A 541 -15.41 30.41 53.65
CA MET A 541 -15.52 30.01 52.25
C MET A 541 -16.96 29.61 51.90
N ALA A 542 -17.40 29.84 50.67
CA ALA A 542 -18.74 29.43 50.22
C ALA A 542 -18.98 27.91 50.34
N VAL A 543 -20.23 27.52 50.65
CA VAL A 543 -20.66 26.12 50.71
C VAL A 543 -20.51 25.42 49.35
N VAL A 544 -20.25 24.11 49.37
CA VAL A 544 -20.05 23.30 48.15
C VAL A 544 -21.34 23.32 47.32
N GLY A 545 -21.24 23.81 46.07
CA GLY A 545 -22.38 24.04 45.17
C GLY A 545 -22.68 25.52 44.90
N SER A 546 -22.10 26.43 45.67
CA SER A 546 -22.09 27.88 45.39
C SER A 546 -20.78 28.27 44.69
N PHE A 547 -20.85 28.99 43.56
CA PHE A 547 -19.68 29.34 42.76
C PHE A 547 -19.00 30.63 43.28
N GLY A 548 -17.80 30.52 43.86
CA GLY A 548 -16.86 31.63 44.09
C GLY A 548 -16.44 31.91 45.54
N LEU A 549 -15.25 32.49 45.71
CA LEU A 549 -14.80 33.20 46.92
C LEU A 549 -15.42 34.60 46.89
N GLY A 550 -16.34 34.96 47.80
CA GLY A 550 -17.31 36.05 47.57
C GLY A 550 -17.24 37.27 48.51
N LYS A 551 -17.68 38.43 47.98
CA LYS A 551 -18.36 39.54 48.68
C LYS A 551 -19.73 39.75 47.98
N GLY A 552 -20.82 39.74 48.75
CA GLY A 552 -22.20 39.46 48.27
C GLY A 552 -22.98 40.52 47.48
N TYR A 553 -24.23 40.15 47.18
CA TYR A 553 -25.27 40.84 46.39
C TYR A 553 -25.58 42.28 46.90
N LEU A 554 -25.44 43.30 46.05
CA LEU A 554 -25.82 44.69 46.35
C LEU A 554 -27.15 45.01 45.66
N SER A 555 -28.27 44.94 46.38
CA SER A 555 -29.63 45.04 45.81
C SER A 555 -30.06 46.45 45.37
N THR A 556 -29.24 47.48 45.61
CA THR A 556 -29.55 48.87 45.27
C THR A 556 -28.58 49.49 44.26
N GLU A 557 -27.52 48.78 43.88
CA GLU A 557 -26.45 49.34 43.06
C GLU A 557 -26.64 49.01 41.58
N ALA A 558 -27.01 50.01 40.78
CA ALA A 558 -27.38 49.85 39.37
C ALA A 558 -26.28 50.26 38.38
N ASN A 559 -25.10 50.66 38.86
CA ASN A 559 -24.00 51.14 38.02
C ASN A 559 -22.75 50.24 38.11
N LEU A 560 -22.38 49.61 36.99
CA LEU A 560 -21.25 48.66 36.93
C LEU A 560 -19.88 49.28 37.23
N ASN A 561 -19.73 50.61 37.11
CA ASN A 561 -18.47 51.27 37.44
C ASN A 561 -18.18 51.27 38.95
N GLN A 562 -19.18 51.05 39.80
CA GLN A 562 -19.02 51.05 41.27
C GLN A 562 -18.46 49.73 41.83
N TYR A 563 -18.37 48.67 41.00
CA TYR A 563 -17.83 47.38 41.41
C TYR A 563 -16.29 47.41 41.37
N VAL A 564 -15.69 48.06 42.37
CA VAL A 564 -14.23 48.31 42.49
C VAL A 564 -13.55 47.47 43.57
N VAL A 565 -14.23 46.50 44.15
CA VAL A 565 -13.64 45.56 45.09
C VAL A 565 -13.49 44.21 44.38
N PRO A 566 -12.32 43.53 44.47
CA PRO A 566 -12.16 42.20 43.89
C PRO A 566 -13.18 41.21 44.47
N GLY A 567 -13.87 40.48 43.60
CA GLY A 567 -14.94 39.57 43.98
C GLY A 567 -15.87 39.21 42.83
N ASN A 568 -16.74 38.23 43.08
CA ASN A 568 -17.77 37.78 42.15
C ASN A 568 -19.12 38.36 42.57
N TYR A 569 -19.79 39.03 41.64
CA TYR A 569 -21.03 39.77 41.84
C TYR A 569 -22.13 39.31 40.87
N LEU A 570 -23.37 39.40 41.31
CA LEU A 570 -24.55 39.26 40.46
C LEU A 570 -25.31 40.59 40.44
N THR A 571 -25.66 41.08 39.26
CA THR A 571 -26.30 42.41 39.11
C THR A 571 -27.80 42.37 39.41
N PRO A 572 -28.42 43.48 39.86
CA PRO A 572 -29.88 43.60 39.95
C PRO A 572 -30.57 43.49 38.57
N MET A 573 -31.90 43.30 38.57
CA MET A 573 -32.69 42.94 37.35
C MET A 573 -33.12 44.11 36.48
N ILE A 574 -33.08 45.34 36.99
CA ILE A 574 -33.60 46.54 36.31
C ILE A 574 -32.65 47.73 36.51
N ASP A 575 -32.73 48.70 35.61
CA ASP A 575 -32.04 50.00 35.65
C ASP A 575 -30.51 49.97 35.57
N LEU A 576 -29.91 48.89 35.05
CA LEU A 576 -28.46 48.77 34.93
C LEU A 576 -27.84 49.75 33.93
N THR A 577 -26.76 50.39 34.34
CA THR A 577 -25.98 51.35 33.53
C THR A 577 -24.51 50.92 33.40
N ASN A 578 -23.83 51.43 32.36
CA ASN A 578 -22.44 51.08 31.99
C ASN A 578 -22.23 49.61 31.56
N LEU A 579 -23.23 49.04 30.86
CA LEU A 579 -23.15 47.73 30.20
C LEU A 579 -22.38 47.79 28.86
N PRO A 580 -21.92 46.64 28.33
CA PRO A 580 -21.42 46.58 26.97
C PRO A 580 -22.47 47.07 25.96
N ARG A 581 -22.03 47.73 24.88
CA ARG A 581 -22.93 48.33 23.90
C ARG A 581 -23.85 47.27 23.28
N GLY A 582 -25.16 47.53 23.29
CA GLY A 582 -26.19 46.64 22.73
C GLY A 582 -26.70 45.56 23.70
N TRP A 583 -26.24 45.54 24.95
CA TRP A 583 -26.73 44.60 25.97
C TRP A 583 -27.95 45.17 26.69
N SER A 584 -28.89 44.29 27.06
CA SER A 584 -30.17 44.68 27.68
C SER A 584 -29.98 45.22 29.10
N THR A 585 -30.67 46.31 29.43
CA THR A 585 -30.68 46.91 30.78
C THR A 585 -31.66 46.20 31.74
N ALA A 586 -32.46 45.26 31.23
CA ALA A 586 -33.49 44.51 31.98
C ALA A 586 -33.14 43.01 32.12
N ALA A 587 -31.88 42.69 32.40
CA ALA A 587 -31.40 41.32 32.57
C ALA A 587 -30.35 41.24 33.69
N ARG A 588 -30.17 40.04 34.27
CA ARG A 588 -29.09 39.78 35.23
C ARG A 588 -27.82 39.33 34.52
N TYR A 589 -26.70 39.83 35.00
CA TYR A 589 -25.38 39.46 34.54
C TYR A 589 -24.51 39.00 35.70
N SER A 590 -23.60 38.08 35.40
CA SER A 590 -22.53 37.72 36.33
C SER A 590 -21.33 38.62 36.05
N VAL A 591 -20.86 39.33 37.07
CA VAL A 591 -19.71 40.23 37.00
C VAL A 591 -18.62 39.72 37.92
N VAL A 592 -17.40 39.64 37.41
CA VAL A 592 -16.22 39.24 38.17
C VAL A 592 -15.23 40.40 38.13
N VAL A 593 -14.83 40.88 39.31
CA VAL A 593 -13.82 41.93 39.49
C VAL A 593 -12.55 41.29 40.04
N GLU A 594 -11.41 41.48 39.39
CA GLU A 594 -10.13 40.88 39.76
C GLU A 594 -9.05 41.95 39.89
N GLY A 595 -8.17 41.82 40.89
CA GLY A 595 -7.04 42.75 41.10
C GLY A 595 -6.54 42.75 42.56
N PHE A 596 -5.45 43.49 42.82
CA PHE A 596 -4.85 43.64 44.16
C PHE A 596 -4.90 45.11 44.60
N GLY A 597 -5.66 45.40 45.66
CA GLY A 597 -5.80 46.75 46.22
C GLY A 597 -7.09 47.45 45.81
N ALA A 598 -7.52 48.43 46.61
CA ALA A 598 -8.90 48.95 46.57
C ALA A 598 -9.27 49.80 45.34
N SER A 599 -8.33 50.19 44.46
CA SER A 599 -8.68 51.13 43.36
C SER A 599 -7.75 51.17 42.13
N ASN A 600 -6.65 50.44 42.05
CA ASN A 600 -5.73 50.50 40.89
C ASN A 600 -5.52 49.10 40.30
N TYR A 601 -5.61 48.95 38.98
CA TYR A 601 -5.45 47.69 38.23
C TYR A 601 -6.54 46.64 38.44
N LEU A 602 -7.80 47.08 38.39
CA LEU A 602 -8.94 46.17 38.44
C LEU A 602 -9.36 45.73 37.03
N VAL A 603 -9.71 44.46 36.89
CA VAL A 603 -10.27 43.88 35.67
C VAL A 603 -11.72 43.49 35.95
N GLN A 604 -12.63 43.94 35.09
CA GLN A 604 -14.03 43.54 35.14
C GLN A 604 -14.34 42.61 33.98
N ARG A 605 -14.86 41.43 34.30
CA ARG A 605 -15.44 40.50 33.34
C ARG A 605 -16.93 40.40 33.57
N ILE A 606 -17.71 40.58 32.52
CA ILE A 606 -19.16 40.39 32.56
C ILE A 606 -19.54 39.26 31.62
N THR A 607 -20.41 38.39 32.10
CA THR A 607 -20.95 37.28 31.32
C THR A 607 -22.46 37.43 31.25
N GLY A 608 -23.01 37.45 30.03
CA GLY A 608 -24.44 37.54 29.75
C GLY A 608 -24.93 36.41 28.87
N GLY A 609 -26.19 35.99 29.07
CA GLY A 609 -26.81 34.94 28.25
C GLY A 609 -27.81 34.02 28.96
N LEU A 610 -28.17 34.26 30.22
CA LEU A 610 -29.00 33.30 30.96
C LEU A 610 -30.53 33.46 30.77
N SER A 611 -31.04 34.40 29.96
CA SER A 611 -32.49 34.61 29.85
C SER A 611 -33.14 34.43 28.46
N THR A 612 -32.41 34.16 27.37
CA THR A 612 -33.06 33.98 26.05
C THR A 612 -32.42 32.95 25.10
N GLY A 613 -31.56 32.05 25.58
CA GLY A 613 -31.06 30.93 24.75
C GLY A 613 -30.10 31.33 23.61
N ALA A 614 -29.51 32.53 23.67
CA ALA A 614 -28.37 32.90 22.82
C ALA A 614 -27.05 32.43 23.43
N THR A 615 -26.03 32.19 22.58
CA THR A 615 -24.66 31.83 23.00
C THR A 615 -24.14 32.82 24.04
N PRO A 616 -23.52 32.36 25.15
CA PRO A 616 -23.02 33.26 26.17
C PRO A 616 -22.00 34.22 25.56
N ILE A 617 -22.29 35.51 25.68
CA ILE A 617 -21.39 36.56 25.21
C ILE A 617 -20.60 37.00 26.43
N HIS A 618 -19.28 36.99 26.32
CA HIS A 618 -18.37 37.42 27.37
C HIS A 618 -17.88 38.81 27.01
N ALA A 619 -17.75 39.72 27.98
CA ALA A 619 -17.07 40.97 27.75
C ALA A 619 -16.10 41.29 28.89
N ILE A 620 -15.02 41.98 28.56
CA ILE A 620 -14.00 42.39 29.51
C ILE A 620 -13.71 43.87 29.36
N ARG A 621 -13.39 44.52 30.48
CA ARG A 621 -12.79 45.87 30.51
C ARG A 621 -11.85 45.98 31.69
N VAL A 622 -10.99 46.99 31.66
CA VAL A 622 -10.00 47.25 32.70
C VAL A 622 -10.14 48.65 33.27
N MET A 623 -9.76 48.82 34.52
CA MET A 623 -9.71 50.12 35.19
C MET A 623 -8.30 50.67 35.07
N GLN A 624 -8.12 51.75 34.32
CA GLN A 624 -6.80 52.32 34.07
C GLN A 624 -6.29 53.15 35.27
N ASN A 625 -7.18 53.88 35.96
CA ASN A 625 -6.89 54.74 37.13
C ASN A 625 -8.07 54.71 38.12
N ALA A 626 -7.90 55.23 39.35
CA ALA A 626 -8.81 55.13 40.51
C ALA A 626 -10.32 55.39 40.30
N ASN A 627 -10.79 55.94 39.16
CA ASN A 627 -12.20 56.00 38.77
C ASN A 627 -12.47 55.88 37.25
N GLY A 628 -11.54 55.36 36.44
CA GLY A 628 -11.64 55.35 34.98
C GLY A 628 -11.66 53.93 34.37
N TRP A 629 -12.83 53.47 33.94
CA TRP A 629 -13.01 52.20 33.22
C TRP A 629 -12.86 52.39 31.70
N THR A 630 -12.17 51.46 31.03
CA THR A 630 -12.15 51.41 29.56
C THR A 630 -13.49 50.97 28.98
N GLU A 631 -13.69 51.16 27.68
CA GLU A 631 -14.83 50.55 26.98
C GLU A 631 -14.79 49.01 27.06
N TRP A 632 -15.97 48.38 26.98
CA TRP A 632 -16.12 46.93 27.00
C TRP A 632 -15.68 46.30 25.68
N GLN A 633 -14.91 45.21 25.78
CA GLN A 633 -14.46 44.38 24.67
C GLN A 633 -15.20 43.04 24.69
N ILE A 634 -15.91 42.69 23.61
CA ILE A 634 -16.65 41.42 23.50
C ILE A 634 -15.70 40.28 23.10
N ILE A 635 -15.78 39.15 23.79
CA ILE A 635 -15.01 37.92 23.59
C ILE A 635 -16.01 36.82 23.16
N ASN A 636 -15.83 36.24 21.97
CA ASN A 636 -16.65 35.12 21.48
C ASN A 636 -15.76 33.94 21.05
N THR A 637 -16.13 32.72 21.43
CA THR A 637 -15.29 31.52 21.33
C THR A 637 -15.70 30.61 20.15
N SER A 638 -14.72 30.22 19.33
CA SER A 638 -14.64 28.99 18.49
C SER A 638 -15.21 28.86 17.04
N ILE A 639 -15.24 29.88 16.17
CA ILE A 639 -15.54 29.67 14.70
C ILE A 639 -14.51 30.23 13.68
N ASN A 640 -13.44 30.90 14.10
CA ASN A 640 -12.66 31.73 13.16
C ASN A 640 -11.38 31.13 12.53
N LEU A 641 -11.35 29.91 11.97
CA LEU A 641 -10.42 29.53 10.86
C LEU A 641 -10.94 28.31 10.04
N PRO A 642 -11.89 28.46 9.10
CA PRO A 642 -12.36 27.35 8.26
C PRO A 642 -11.46 27.19 7.02
N PHE A 643 -10.31 26.53 7.13
CA PHE A 643 -9.53 26.16 5.94
C PHE A 643 -10.22 25.00 5.20
N ARG A 644 -10.40 25.14 3.89
CA ARG A 644 -11.18 24.24 3.01
C ARG A 644 -10.30 23.27 2.22
N SER A 645 -9.07 23.64 1.86
CA SER A 645 -8.14 22.84 1.05
C SER A 645 -6.67 23.24 1.25
N GLN A 646 -5.74 22.46 0.67
CA GLN A 646 -4.30 22.74 0.69
C GLN A 646 -3.62 22.43 -0.65
N VAL A 647 -2.66 23.28 -1.04
CA VAL A 647 -1.80 23.09 -2.23
C VAL A 647 -0.33 23.24 -1.86
N ARG A 648 0.56 22.43 -2.49
CA ARG A 648 2.01 22.45 -2.28
C ARG A 648 2.77 22.67 -3.59
N PHE A 649 3.71 23.61 -3.58
CA PHE A 649 4.75 23.79 -4.60
C PHE A 649 6.10 23.35 -4.02
N GLY A 650 6.73 22.32 -4.58
CA GLY A 650 7.95 21.71 -4.02
C GLY A 650 9.11 21.50 -5.00
N THR A 651 8.94 21.87 -6.28
CA THR A 651 10.04 21.84 -7.27
C THR A 651 10.57 23.26 -7.43
N ALA A 652 11.88 23.43 -7.58
CA ALA A 652 12.50 24.74 -7.71
C ALA A 652 12.06 25.43 -9.02
N GLY A 653 11.66 26.70 -8.91
CA GLY A 653 11.12 27.44 -10.04
C GLY A 653 10.18 28.56 -9.62
N VAL A 654 9.66 29.27 -10.62
CA VAL A 654 8.66 30.33 -10.44
C VAL A 654 7.34 29.85 -11.02
N TYR A 655 6.29 29.91 -10.19
CA TYR A 655 4.93 29.48 -10.51
C TYR A 655 3.95 30.64 -10.28
N GLN A 656 2.74 30.48 -10.78
CA GLN A 656 1.64 31.41 -10.57
C GLN A 656 0.49 30.63 -9.94
N TRP A 657 -0.05 31.10 -8.81
CA TRP A 657 -1.22 30.53 -8.17
C TRP A 657 -2.39 31.51 -8.21
N THR A 658 -3.50 31.10 -8.81
CA THR A 658 -4.72 31.92 -8.86
C THR A 658 -5.57 31.62 -7.63
N VAL A 659 -5.98 32.64 -6.89
CA VAL A 659 -6.80 32.52 -5.69
C VAL A 659 -8.19 32.00 -6.07
N PRO A 660 -8.65 30.86 -5.54
CA PRO A 660 -9.97 30.31 -5.86
C PRO A 660 -11.13 31.22 -5.44
N ASP A 661 -12.27 31.05 -6.09
CA ASP A 661 -13.48 31.82 -5.78
C ASP A 661 -13.92 31.63 -4.32
N GLY A 662 -14.25 32.73 -3.65
CA GLY A 662 -14.69 32.75 -2.24
C GLY A 662 -13.57 32.63 -1.20
N VAL A 663 -12.30 32.53 -1.61
CA VAL A 663 -11.15 32.49 -0.69
C VAL A 663 -10.62 33.90 -0.45
N HIS A 664 -10.75 34.38 0.80
CA HIS A 664 -10.32 35.72 1.20
C HIS A 664 -9.14 35.74 2.19
N LYS A 665 -8.80 34.58 2.77
CA LYS A 665 -7.65 34.41 3.66
C LYS A 665 -7.03 33.05 3.45
N VAL A 666 -5.70 32.98 3.52
CA VAL A 666 -4.94 31.74 3.38
C VAL A 666 -3.84 31.69 4.43
N GLU A 667 -3.61 30.53 5.03
CA GLU A 667 -2.38 30.28 5.79
C GLU A 667 -1.31 29.76 4.83
N VAL A 668 -0.16 30.40 4.82
CA VAL A 668 0.95 30.03 3.95
C VAL A 668 2.16 29.66 4.79
N GLU A 669 2.79 28.54 4.45
CA GLU A 669 4.11 28.18 4.94
C GLU A 669 5.12 28.17 3.78
N VAL A 670 6.14 29.00 3.89
CA VAL A 670 7.23 29.13 2.91
C VAL A 670 8.50 28.59 3.55
N ARG A 671 9.18 27.67 2.87
CA ARG A 671 10.51 27.16 3.23
C ARG A 671 11.54 27.47 2.15
N GLY A 672 12.66 28.07 2.54
CA GLY A 672 13.80 28.29 1.64
C GLY A 672 14.50 26.97 1.29
N GLY A 673 15.28 26.96 0.21
CA GLY A 673 16.12 25.80 -0.14
C GLY A 673 17.27 25.62 0.86
N GLY A 674 17.63 24.39 1.17
CA GLY A 674 18.80 24.10 1.99
C GLY A 674 20.09 24.22 1.16
N ALA A 675 21.20 24.59 1.80
CA ALA A 675 22.51 24.64 1.16
C ALA A 675 23.15 23.26 1.03
N SER A 676 24.11 23.08 0.13
CA SER A 676 24.97 21.89 0.15
C SER A 676 26.06 22.00 1.21
N GLY A 677 26.57 20.83 1.63
CA GLY A 677 27.77 20.76 2.47
C GLY A 677 29.04 21.06 1.68
N ALA A 678 30.17 21.23 2.38
CA ALA A 678 31.49 21.33 1.78
C ALA A 678 32.03 19.96 1.35
N PHE A 679 33.05 19.94 0.49
CA PHE A 679 33.78 18.73 0.12
C PHE A 679 35.26 18.85 0.51
N GLY A 680 35.78 17.90 1.29
CA GLY A 680 37.18 17.92 1.76
C GLY A 680 37.96 16.66 1.39
N GLY A 681 39.27 16.75 1.25
CA GLY A 681 40.11 15.58 0.91
C GLY A 681 40.15 14.53 2.03
N ARG A 682 40.18 13.24 1.65
CA ARG A 682 40.13 12.09 2.58
C ARG A 682 41.26 12.08 3.61
N ASP A 683 42.45 12.56 3.23
CA ASP A 683 43.69 12.44 4.02
C ASP A 683 44.19 13.79 4.58
N SER A 684 43.34 14.83 4.63
CA SER A 684 43.75 16.14 5.17
C SER A 684 43.62 16.19 6.70
N PRO A 685 44.72 16.30 7.47
CA PRO A 685 44.68 16.20 8.94
C PRO A 685 44.15 17.46 9.65
N VAL A 686 43.96 18.56 8.90
CA VAL A 686 43.65 19.91 9.44
C VAL A 686 42.33 20.48 8.92
N ILE A 687 41.77 19.96 7.81
CA ILE A 687 40.59 20.56 7.17
C ILE A 687 39.48 19.52 6.99
N GLY A 688 38.36 19.69 7.69
CA GLY A 688 37.18 18.85 7.60
C GLY A 688 35.99 19.60 6.97
N PRO A 689 35.17 18.96 6.14
CA PRO A 689 34.06 19.62 5.46
C PRO A 689 32.84 19.77 6.39
N GLY A 690 32.34 20.99 6.59
CA GLY A 690 31.13 21.28 7.35
C GLY A 690 29.85 21.09 6.55
N GLY A 691 28.73 20.90 7.26
CA GLY A 691 27.40 20.79 6.65
C GLY A 691 26.80 22.14 6.28
N GLY A 692 25.99 22.14 5.22
CA GLY A 692 25.22 23.31 4.77
C GLY A 692 24.04 23.62 5.67
N GLY A 693 23.67 24.90 5.78
CA GLY A 693 22.52 25.33 6.56
C GLY A 693 21.19 24.89 5.94
N GLY A 694 20.19 24.60 6.78
CA GLY A 694 18.81 24.45 6.32
C GLY A 694 18.21 25.78 5.89
N GLY A 695 17.17 25.78 5.07
CA GLY A 695 16.44 26.98 4.66
C GLY A 695 15.70 27.64 5.82
N GLY A 696 15.29 28.89 5.62
CA GLY A 696 14.36 29.57 6.51
C GLY A 696 12.96 28.95 6.44
N ILE A 697 12.15 29.24 7.46
CA ILE A 697 10.71 28.94 7.44
C ILE A 697 9.94 30.19 7.84
N SER A 698 8.93 30.55 7.05
CA SER A 698 8.01 31.64 7.34
C SER A 698 6.58 31.15 7.23
N LYS A 699 5.76 31.38 8.25
CA LYS A 699 4.32 31.11 8.23
C LYS A 699 3.54 32.39 8.41
N ARG A 700 2.47 32.57 7.63
CA ARG A 700 1.64 33.78 7.68
C ARG A 700 0.19 33.48 7.35
N LEU A 701 -0.74 34.13 8.05
CA LEU A 701 -2.11 34.25 7.60
C LEU A 701 -2.25 35.49 6.70
N CYS A 702 -2.40 35.27 5.40
CA CYS A 702 -2.47 36.31 4.38
C CYS A 702 -3.92 36.61 4.00
N ALA A 703 -4.29 37.88 3.93
CA ALA A 703 -5.51 38.28 3.22
C ALA A 703 -5.26 38.24 1.71
N VAL A 704 -6.17 37.63 0.96
CA VAL A 704 -6.07 37.47 -0.50
C VAL A 704 -7.38 37.85 -1.17
N THR A 705 -7.32 38.16 -2.47
CA THR A 705 -8.49 38.52 -3.27
C THR A 705 -8.82 37.38 -4.23
N PRO A 706 -10.06 36.83 -4.24
CA PRO A 706 -10.48 35.82 -5.21
C PRO A 706 -10.19 36.25 -6.65
N GLY A 707 -9.71 35.33 -7.49
CA GLY A 707 -9.36 35.57 -8.89
C GLY A 707 -8.02 36.28 -9.12
N SER A 708 -7.35 36.79 -8.08
CA SER A 708 -6.01 37.38 -8.22
C SER A 708 -4.93 36.31 -8.39
N VAL A 709 -3.86 36.63 -9.12
CA VAL A 709 -2.73 35.70 -9.34
C VAL A 709 -1.54 36.13 -8.48
N ILE A 710 -1.02 35.18 -7.69
CA ILE A 710 0.11 35.38 -6.80
C ILE A 710 1.30 34.58 -7.33
N ALA A 711 2.43 35.26 -7.50
CA ALA A 711 3.68 34.61 -7.89
C ALA A 711 4.26 33.80 -6.73
N ILE A 712 4.63 32.54 -7.01
CA ILE A 712 5.24 31.61 -6.07
C ILE A 712 6.67 31.34 -6.53
N THR A 713 7.65 31.59 -5.69
CA THR A 713 9.04 31.20 -5.96
C THR A 713 9.41 30.07 -5.02
N VAL A 714 9.90 28.97 -5.57
CA VAL A 714 10.50 27.89 -4.79
C VAL A 714 12.00 27.90 -5.04
N GLY A 715 12.77 28.14 -3.98
CA GLY A 715 14.22 28.19 -4.02
C GLY A 715 14.83 26.82 -4.29
N ALA A 716 15.84 26.78 -5.17
CA ALA A 716 16.62 25.57 -5.41
C ALA A 716 17.44 25.17 -4.18
N GLY A 717 17.67 23.87 -4.01
CA GLY A 717 18.68 23.39 -3.07
C GLY A 717 20.08 23.71 -3.59
N GLY A 718 21.03 23.92 -2.68
CA GLY A 718 22.43 24.12 -3.02
C GLY A 718 22.99 22.89 -3.74
N THR A 719 23.69 23.10 -4.85
CA THR A 719 24.27 22.01 -5.64
C THR A 719 25.47 21.38 -4.93
N ALA A 720 25.62 20.06 -5.05
CA ALA A 720 26.80 19.36 -4.56
C ALA A 720 28.08 19.88 -5.23
N VAL A 721 29.15 20.07 -4.46
CA VAL A 721 30.47 20.44 -4.96
C VAL A 721 31.35 19.20 -5.09
N VAL A 722 32.22 19.20 -6.10
CA VAL A 722 33.07 18.04 -6.45
C VAL A 722 34.56 18.36 -6.34
N GLY A 723 34.95 19.63 -6.20
CA GLY A 723 36.34 20.04 -6.01
C GLY A 723 36.79 19.81 -4.57
N GLU A 724 37.96 19.20 -4.38
CA GLU A 724 38.49 18.99 -3.04
C GLU A 724 38.79 20.33 -2.34
N ASN A 725 38.41 20.41 -1.07
CA ASN A 725 38.50 21.62 -0.23
C ASN A 725 37.64 22.79 -0.72
N GLU A 726 36.52 22.48 -1.37
CA GLU A 726 35.54 23.46 -1.85
C GLU A 726 34.41 23.60 -0.82
N SER A 727 34.08 24.85 -0.47
CA SER A 727 32.88 25.17 0.31
C SER A 727 31.63 24.83 -0.49
N GLY A 728 30.52 24.54 0.20
CA GLY A 728 29.24 24.25 -0.44
C GLY A 728 28.65 25.45 -1.21
N VAL A 729 27.45 25.25 -1.74
CA VAL A 729 26.66 26.26 -2.44
C VAL A 729 25.42 26.57 -1.62
N GLY A 730 25.11 27.86 -1.46
CA GLY A 730 23.94 28.33 -0.72
C GLY A 730 22.62 27.88 -1.36
N GLY A 731 21.58 27.73 -0.54
CA GLY A 731 20.24 27.47 -1.03
C GLY A 731 19.57 28.72 -1.59
N GLY A 732 18.60 28.54 -2.49
CA GLY A 732 17.76 29.62 -3.02
C GLY A 732 16.63 30.01 -2.06
N SER A 733 16.19 31.26 -2.15
CA SER A 733 15.03 31.75 -1.39
C SER A 733 13.71 31.30 -2.00
N SER A 734 12.71 31.05 -1.15
CA SER A 734 11.32 30.80 -1.57
C SER A 734 10.42 31.96 -1.12
N SER A 735 9.32 32.20 -1.83
CA SER A 735 8.35 33.25 -1.47
C SER A 735 6.92 32.96 -1.94
N PHE A 736 5.96 33.51 -1.21
CA PHE A 736 4.57 33.62 -1.61
C PHE A 736 4.24 35.11 -1.84
N GLY A 737 4.34 35.53 -3.11
CA GLY A 737 4.21 36.93 -3.52
C GLY A 737 5.09 37.86 -2.70
N ALA A 738 4.55 39.03 -2.36
CA ALA A 738 5.17 40.00 -1.45
C ALA A 738 4.80 39.75 0.03
N PHE A 739 4.05 38.68 0.34
CA PHE A 739 3.49 38.49 1.68
C PHE A 739 4.52 37.93 2.66
N CYS A 740 5.20 36.85 2.29
CA CYS A 740 6.26 36.28 3.11
C CYS A 740 7.27 35.53 2.24
N SER A 741 8.49 35.42 2.75
CA SER A 741 9.59 34.74 2.10
C SER A 741 10.43 33.99 3.12
N ALA A 742 11.22 33.04 2.65
CA ALA A 742 12.22 32.38 3.46
C ALA A 742 13.51 32.29 2.66
N THR A 743 14.61 32.78 3.23
CA THR A 743 15.92 32.71 2.58
C THR A 743 16.41 31.27 2.55
N GLY A 744 17.24 30.96 1.56
CA GLY A 744 17.94 29.68 1.58
C GLY A 744 18.99 29.62 2.69
N GLY A 745 19.45 28.40 2.99
CA GLY A 745 20.56 28.18 3.92
C GLY A 745 21.89 28.66 3.36
N THR A 746 22.86 28.92 4.25
CA THR A 746 24.22 29.30 3.85
C THR A 746 25.07 28.07 3.51
N ALA A 747 25.97 28.20 2.54
CA ALA A 747 26.92 27.18 2.11
C ALA A 747 27.76 26.60 3.25
N GLY A 748 27.87 25.26 3.33
CA GLY A 748 28.76 24.58 4.27
C GLY A 748 30.22 25.03 4.09
N GLY A 749 30.91 25.36 5.18
CA GLY A 749 32.30 25.82 5.13
C GLY A 749 33.31 24.72 5.44
N MET A 750 34.58 24.97 5.17
CA MET A 750 35.67 24.13 5.66
C MET A 750 35.89 24.43 7.16
N ASN A 751 35.93 23.39 7.99
CA ASN A 751 36.05 23.38 9.44
C ASN A 751 34.90 24.03 10.24
N VAL A 752 33.89 24.57 9.57
CA VAL A 752 32.74 25.22 10.21
C VAL A 752 31.44 24.77 9.57
N GLY A 753 30.42 24.57 10.40
CA GLY A 753 29.05 24.43 9.91
C GLY A 753 28.48 25.78 9.47
N ALA A 754 27.44 25.75 8.64
CA ALA A 754 26.86 26.97 8.10
C ALA A 754 25.53 27.35 8.77
N PRO A 755 25.26 28.66 8.99
CA PRO A 755 23.97 29.12 9.51
C PRO A 755 22.81 28.72 8.60
N GLY A 756 21.66 28.42 9.22
CA GLY A 756 20.41 28.22 8.48
C GLY A 756 19.82 29.55 8.01
N GLY A 757 19.00 29.49 6.96
CA GLY A 757 18.25 30.62 6.42
C GLY A 757 17.17 31.11 7.40
N GLN A 758 16.54 32.24 7.09
CA GLN A 758 15.58 32.91 7.95
C GLN A 758 14.27 33.17 7.21
N GLY A 759 13.14 32.94 7.89
CA GLY A 759 11.85 33.44 7.45
C GLY A 759 11.78 34.97 7.56
N VAL A 760 11.07 35.63 6.64
CA VAL A 760 10.86 37.07 6.64
C VAL A 760 9.43 37.38 6.23
N GLY A 761 8.77 38.25 7.01
CA GLY A 761 7.45 38.79 6.69
C GLY A 761 6.27 37.94 7.14
N GLY A 762 6.50 36.77 7.74
CA GLY A 762 5.44 35.95 8.34
C GLY A 762 5.11 36.33 9.78
N ASP A 763 3.98 35.81 10.26
CA ASP A 763 3.57 35.89 11.68
C ASP A 763 4.44 34.97 12.55
N PHE A 764 5.04 33.94 11.93
CA PHE A 764 6.11 33.13 12.49
C PHE A 764 7.28 33.07 11.50
N ASN A 765 8.49 33.34 11.98
CA ASN A 765 9.71 33.28 11.19
C ASN A 765 10.78 32.54 11.99
N ALA A 766 11.36 31.51 11.38
CA ALA A 766 12.41 30.73 12.01
C ALA A 766 13.37 30.16 10.96
N SER A 767 14.26 29.28 11.42
CA SER A 767 15.22 28.55 10.62
C SER A 767 15.02 27.05 10.79
N LEU A 768 15.27 26.27 9.73
CA LEU A 768 15.33 24.80 9.83
C LEU A 768 16.62 24.29 10.50
N GLY A 769 17.53 25.19 10.88
CA GLY A 769 18.70 24.90 11.70
C GLY A 769 20.02 25.05 10.96
N SER A 770 21.10 25.21 11.73
CA SER A 770 22.47 25.30 11.20
C SER A 770 23.01 23.94 10.80
N GLY A 771 23.86 23.91 9.78
CA GLY A 771 24.76 22.79 9.55
C GLY A 771 25.81 22.72 10.65
N PHE A 772 26.30 21.51 10.91
CA PHE A 772 27.29 21.23 11.94
C PHE A 772 28.73 21.26 11.38
N PRO A 773 29.73 21.56 12.22
CA PRO A 773 31.13 21.38 11.87
C PRO A 773 31.46 19.88 11.66
N PRO A 774 32.58 19.57 11.01
CA PRO A 774 33.07 18.19 10.88
C PRO A 774 33.42 17.57 12.25
N VAL A 775 33.38 16.24 12.35
CA VAL A 775 33.77 15.47 13.55
C VAL A 775 34.92 14.50 13.25
N ARG A 776 35.81 14.28 14.21
CA ARG A 776 36.94 13.34 14.06
C ARG A 776 36.50 11.92 14.36
N SER A 777 36.94 10.95 13.54
CA SER A 777 36.76 9.53 13.84
C SER A 777 37.55 9.10 15.08
N SER A 778 37.08 8.08 15.78
CA SER A 778 37.66 7.58 17.06
C SER A 778 39.12 7.10 16.96
N GLY A 779 39.64 6.91 15.74
CA GLY A 779 41.05 6.58 15.47
C GLY A 779 41.95 7.80 15.16
N GLY A 780 41.43 9.03 15.19
CA GLY A 780 42.22 10.26 15.06
C GLY A 780 42.78 10.59 13.66
N SER A 781 42.67 9.68 12.70
CA SER A 781 43.31 9.77 11.37
C SER A 781 42.39 10.21 10.23
N SER A 782 41.07 10.35 10.44
CA SER A 782 40.13 10.75 9.37
C SER A 782 39.00 11.64 9.88
N ASN A 783 38.69 12.73 9.14
CA ASN A 783 37.57 13.63 9.42
C ASN A 783 36.29 13.12 8.74
N TRP A 784 35.17 13.07 9.47
CA TRP A 784 33.84 12.87 8.91
C TRP A 784 33.17 14.23 8.72
N GLY A 785 32.49 14.39 7.58
CA GLY A 785 31.88 15.66 7.27
C GLY A 785 30.66 15.94 8.13
N GLY A 786 30.44 17.22 8.40
CA GLY A 786 29.37 17.70 9.28
C GLY A 786 27.96 17.45 8.72
N GLN A 787 26.98 17.28 9.61
CA GLN A 787 25.58 17.15 9.23
C GLN A 787 25.03 18.47 8.66
N GLY A 788 24.20 18.40 7.62
CA GLY A 788 23.43 19.57 7.18
C GLY A 788 22.27 19.91 8.11
N GLY A 789 21.85 21.18 8.09
CA GLY A 789 20.77 21.69 8.95
C GLY A 789 19.40 21.12 8.57
N GLY A 790 18.58 20.77 9.57
CA GLY A 790 17.26 20.15 9.37
C GLY A 790 17.18 18.68 9.77
N GLY A 791 18.32 18.00 9.97
CA GLY A 791 18.38 16.73 10.71
C GLY A 791 18.26 15.42 9.91
N GLU A 792 18.12 15.46 8.58
CA GLU A 792 18.14 14.23 7.75
C GLU A 792 19.55 13.81 7.32
N SER A 793 20.53 14.71 7.33
CA SER A 793 21.93 14.36 7.04
C SER A 793 22.63 13.80 8.28
N ILE A 794 23.45 12.77 8.10
CA ILE A 794 24.31 12.20 9.16
C ILE A 794 25.79 12.61 9.04
N PHE A 795 26.56 12.40 10.11
CA PHE A 795 28.02 12.59 10.09
C PHE A 795 28.61 11.42 9.32
N ALA A 796 29.15 11.70 8.14
CA ALA A 796 29.63 10.65 7.26
C ALA A 796 30.78 11.15 6.38
N ALA A 797 31.71 10.23 6.08
CA ALA A 797 32.72 10.46 5.05
C ALA A 797 32.12 10.37 3.63
N TYR A 798 31.14 9.47 3.45
CA TYR A 798 30.44 9.24 2.19
C TYR A 798 28.95 9.05 2.46
N ASP A 799 28.12 9.89 1.84
CA ASP A 799 26.67 9.73 1.76
C ASP A 799 26.16 10.67 0.66
N ILE A 800 25.54 10.06 -0.36
CA ILE A 800 25.00 10.70 -1.56
C ILE A 800 23.47 10.67 -1.60
N SER A 801 22.83 10.33 -0.47
CA SER A 801 21.37 10.28 -0.39
C SER A 801 20.74 11.64 -0.70
N ILE A 802 19.57 11.59 -1.34
CA ILE A 802 18.78 12.78 -1.64
C ILE A 802 17.89 13.02 -0.42
N LEU A 803 17.98 14.23 0.13
CA LEU A 803 17.16 14.64 1.27
C LEU A 803 15.68 14.65 0.89
N SER A 804 14.84 14.09 1.75
CA SER A 804 13.43 13.84 1.47
C SER A 804 12.54 15.00 1.87
N GLN A 805 12.96 15.78 2.87
CA GLN A 805 12.22 16.94 3.34
C GLN A 805 12.69 18.26 2.70
N PRO A 806 11.75 19.13 2.29
CA PRO A 806 12.08 20.41 1.68
C PRO A 806 12.86 21.34 2.61
N GLY A 807 13.85 22.02 2.03
CA GLY A 807 14.67 23.02 2.70
C GLY A 807 15.79 22.48 3.57
N MET A 808 16.01 21.17 3.63
CA MET A 808 17.11 20.62 4.43
C MET A 808 18.48 20.84 3.79
N GLY A 809 19.47 21.16 4.63
CA GLY A 809 20.86 21.32 4.21
C GLY A 809 21.55 19.96 4.01
N GLY A 810 22.45 19.90 3.04
CA GLY A 810 23.28 18.73 2.76
C GLY A 810 24.49 18.63 3.69
N GLY A 811 24.89 17.40 4.01
CA GLY A 811 26.09 17.14 4.79
C GLY A 811 27.39 17.40 4.03
N GLY A 812 28.43 17.81 4.78
CA GLY A 812 29.79 17.82 4.28
C GLY A 812 30.29 16.38 4.08
N ARG A 813 31.16 16.14 3.11
CA ARG A 813 31.66 14.79 2.78
C ARG A 813 33.14 14.81 2.43
N THR A 814 33.84 13.70 2.67
CA THR A 814 35.27 13.55 2.38
C THR A 814 35.57 12.57 1.25
N VAL A 815 34.53 11.99 0.65
CA VAL A 815 34.65 11.02 -0.44
C VAL A 815 33.71 11.38 -1.60
N THR A 816 34.28 11.47 -2.81
CA THR A 816 33.60 11.71 -4.11
C THR A 816 33.05 13.13 -4.34
N ARG A 817 32.12 13.62 -3.52
CA ARG A 817 31.48 14.95 -3.63
C ARG A 817 30.71 15.30 -2.36
N SER A 818 30.33 16.56 -2.15
CA SER A 818 29.43 16.94 -1.07
C SER A 818 27.98 16.50 -1.30
N GLN A 819 27.16 16.50 -0.25
CA GLN A 819 25.73 16.24 -0.39
C GLN A 819 25.00 17.53 -0.78
N ALA A 820 24.12 17.44 -1.78
CA ALA A 820 23.27 18.56 -2.20
C ALA A 820 22.21 18.89 -1.14
N GLY A 821 21.81 20.17 -1.06
CA GLY A 821 20.66 20.58 -0.25
C GLY A 821 19.34 20.27 -0.94
N ALA A 822 18.26 20.17 -0.16
CA ALA A 822 16.91 19.97 -0.67
C ALA A 822 16.30 21.30 -1.15
N ALA A 823 15.50 21.26 -2.22
CA ALA A 823 14.73 22.42 -2.66
C ALA A 823 13.74 22.87 -1.57
N GLY A 824 13.39 24.15 -1.58
CA GLY A 824 12.39 24.71 -0.69
C GLY A 824 10.97 24.23 -1.01
N CYS A 825 9.98 24.81 -0.36
CA CYS A 825 8.57 24.61 -0.73
C CYS A 825 7.68 25.76 -0.28
N VAL A 826 6.47 25.81 -0.86
CA VAL A 826 5.38 26.68 -0.40
C VAL A 826 4.11 25.87 -0.25
N PHE A 827 3.54 25.86 0.96
CA PHE A 827 2.22 25.32 1.27
C PHE A 827 1.23 26.46 1.42
N ILE A 828 0.04 26.31 0.84
CA ILE A 828 -1.06 27.27 0.94
C ILE A 828 -2.28 26.50 1.41
N THR A 829 -2.81 26.83 2.58
CA THR A 829 -4.00 26.26 3.20
C THR A 829 -5.09 27.32 3.22
N TYR A 830 -6.26 27.06 2.64
CA TYR A 830 -7.26 28.10 2.35
C TYR A 830 -8.69 27.61 2.40
#